data_AF-A0A970WIP0-F1
#
_entry.id   AF-A0A970WIP0-F1
#
_cell.length_a   1.000
_cell.length_b   1.000
_cell.length_c   1.000
_cell.angle_alpha   90.00
_cell.angle_beta   90.00
_cell.angle_gamma   90.00
#
_symmetry.space_group_name_H-M   'P 1'
#
loop_
_entity.id
_entity.type
_entity.pdbx_description
1 polymer ?
#
loop_
_entity_poly.entity_id
_entity_poly.type
_entity_poly.pdbx_seq_one_letter_code
_entity_poly.pdbx_strand_id
1 'polypeptide(L)'
;MKRQIILGMGAGQCGGNLLASVLDGQPNAKFTHEEPPFLPWYVKAGAPGVRQRLERILERRTERFIGDVASFYLPYVEQAIQFDPDIRIICLQRPCEEVVAGFSRSVDKASTVPTNYWCKELPPGWFDDPIWTRIFPKYDTPDRSEALRLYWSEYYERAKALIRRFPDNIRLWDTTILTTQDGVREVLTFAGIPQGDQVPVTGQAPKPETFAGPISQPVPRYPHPMDPRRCVILVPFSGFIHQECDSALKELERRGYQVRRVGGYAAIDQGRNQMATDALIDGFEETFWIDSDIGFHPDSIDQLRAHNLPIVCGIYPQKGKRALACHIKPGLPGMDFGTRGSLVELLYAGTGFLLIRREVYLTIHRKLELPVCNERFGHAMYPYFLPMVRPIEEGYWYLAEDYAFCERARQSGFRIFADSSIRLWHIGTYRYGWEDAGLERQRFGAFTLNFGPGPGLARETETERPPALKNFAAQYSWPPEKPDVRPSPHRNWLFPGTQEALARSVSQATELIVEVGSWTGRSTRFLAGLAPKATVIAIDHWKGSPEHEQDPELAEHLPHLYETFVSECWNYRDQIIPVKAGSTEGLQRVAENGLEPDLVYLDADHAYESVVKDLNTALDLFPRAIIVGDDLNWEGVKKAVDEVTTQRGLTYEAYGAGWRILRGKQTGQV
;
A
#
# COMPACT_ATOMS: atom_id res chain seq x y z
N MET A 1 -40.98 -25.06 32.65
CA MET A 1 -41.97 -24.14 32.05
C MET A 1 -41.71 -24.06 30.55
N LYS A 2 -42.74 -24.00 29.70
CA LYS A 2 -42.55 -23.76 28.25
C LYS A 2 -41.90 -22.38 28.08
N ARG A 3 -40.80 -22.30 27.33
CA ARG A 3 -40.16 -21.03 26.98
C ARG A 3 -40.99 -20.34 25.91
N GLN A 4 -41.13 -19.03 26.02
CA GLN A 4 -41.88 -18.21 25.08
C GLN A 4 -40.92 -17.28 24.34
N ILE A 5 -40.97 -17.34 23.00
CA ILE A 5 -40.19 -16.46 22.15
C ILE A 5 -40.99 -15.17 21.92
N ILE A 6 -40.32 -14.03 22.11
CA ILE A 6 -40.87 -12.71 21.79
C ILE A 6 -39.88 -11.99 20.88
N LEU A 7 -40.33 -11.43 19.77
CA LEU A 7 -39.50 -10.61 18.88
C LEU A 7 -39.94 -9.16 18.95
N GLY A 8 -38.97 -8.24 18.90
CA GLY A 8 -39.24 -6.82 18.68
C GLY A 8 -38.80 -6.40 17.28
N MET A 9 -39.58 -5.54 16.64
CA MET A 9 -39.27 -5.03 15.31
C MET A 9 -39.81 -3.60 15.10
N GLY A 10 -39.40 -2.98 14.00
CA GLY A 10 -39.72 -1.63 13.61
C GLY A 10 -38.69 -1.15 12.58
N ALA A 11 -38.93 -0.03 11.91
CA ALA A 11 -38.05 0.42 10.83
C ALA A 11 -36.61 0.72 11.29
N GLY A 12 -36.31 0.70 12.59
CA GLY A 12 -35.06 1.17 13.17
C GLY A 12 -35.17 2.65 13.54
N GLN A 13 -34.38 3.11 14.50
CA GLN A 13 -34.51 4.46 15.09
C GLN A 13 -35.92 4.77 15.67
N CYS A 14 -36.67 3.72 15.99
CA CYS A 14 -38.04 3.74 16.52
C CYS A 14 -38.14 3.17 17.95
N GLY A 15 -37.08 3.33 18.75
CA GLY A 15 -37.08 2.86 20.15
C GLY A 15 -36.76 1.38 20.38
N GLY A 16 -36.15 0.68 19.41
CA GLY A 16 -35.75 -0.74 19.56
C GLY A 16 -34.88 -1.02 20.80
N ASN A 17 -33.87 -0.17 21.06
CA ASN A 17 -33.05 -0.27 22.27
C ASN A 17 -33.87 -0.19 23.57
N LEU A 18 -34.85 0.72 23.61
CA LEU A 18 -35.73 0.87 24.76
C LEU A 18 -36.61 -0.36 24.92
N LEU A 19 -37.20 -0.87 23.85
CA LEU A 19 -38.01 -2.09 23.89
C LEU A 19 -37.20 -3.29 24.39
N ALA A 20 -35.98 -3.47 23.89
CA ALA A 20 -35.10 -4.53 24.35
C ALA A 20 -34.80 -4.41 25.85
N SER A 21 -34.52 -3.19 26.33
CA SER A 21 -34.30 -2.93 27.76
C SER A 21 -35.54 -3.18 28.61
N VAL A 22 -36.74 -2.84 28.13
CA VAL A 22 -38.00 -3.09 28.83
C VAL A 22 -38.24 -4.59 28.96
N LEU A 23 -38.01 -5.36 27.88
CA LEU A 23 -38.18 -6.81 27.87
C LEU A 23 -37.11 -7.54 28.71
N ASP A 24 -35.84 -7.14 28.62
CA ASP A 24 -34.74 -7.74 29.40
C ASP A 24 -34.85 -7.43 30.90
N GLY A 25 -35.50 -6.31 31.26
CA GLY A 25 -35.75 -5.93 32.65
C GLY A 25 -36.84 -6.74 33.36
N GLN A 26 -37.52 -7.67 32.68
CA GLN A 26 -38.57 -8.49 33.29
C GLN A 26 -37.98 -9.69 34.06
N PRO A 27 -38.66 -10.18 35.11
CA PRO A 27 -38.26 -11.40 35.80
C PRO A 27 -38.22 -12.60 34.85
N ASN A 28 -37.16 -13.41 34.94
CA ASN A 28 -37.01 -14.62 34.13
C ASN A 28 -37.08 -14.34 32.61
N ALA A 29 -36.47 -13.23 32.19
CA ALA A 29 -36.38 -12.79 30.81
C ALA A 29 -34.93 -12.66 30.33
N LYS A 30 -34.68 -12.92 29.05
CA LYS A 30 -33.39 -12.64 28.40
C LYS A 30 -33.58 -12.16 26.97
N PHE A 31 -33.31 -10.88 26.75
CA PHE A 31 -33.47 -10.19 25.49
C PHE A 31 -32.17 -9.55 25.00
N THR A 32 -32.06 -9.43 23.69
CA THR A 32 -30.95 -8.75 23.02
C THR A 32 -31.50 -7.72 22.04
N HIS A 33 -30.66 -6.76 21.67
CA HIS A 33 -30.94 -5.84 20.57
C HIS A 33 -29.93 -6.11 19.45
N GLU A 34 -30.44 -6.43 18.26
CA GLU A 34 -29.64 -6.67 17.05
C GLU A 34 -28.50 -7.68 17.27
N GLU A 35 -28.76 -8.82 17.94
CA GLU A 35 -27.70 -9.81 18.20
C GLU A 35 -27.15 -10.38 16.87
N PRO A 36 -25.84 -10.46 16.61
CA PRO A 36 -25.31 -11.07 15.39
C PRO A 36 -25.55 -12.60 15.29
N PRO A 37 -25.58 -13.20 14.08
CA PRO A 37 -25.43 -12.56 12.78
C PRO A 37 -26.71 -11.88 12.33
N PHE A 38 -26.60 -10.82 11.53
CA PHE A 38 -27.77 -10.13 11.03
C PHE A 38 -28.49 -10.95 9.95
N LEU A 39 -29.81 -10.81 9.87
CA LEU A 39 -30.59 -11.45 8.82
C LEU A 39 -30.70 -10.50 7.61
N PRO A 40 -30.36 -10.94 6.38
CA PRO A 40 -30.44 -10.08 5.20
C PRO A 40 -31.89 -9.76 4.85
N TRP A 41 -32.15 -8.60 4.25
CA TRP A 41 -33.51 -8.23 3.84
C TRP A 41 -34.06 -9.18 2.77
N TYR A 42 -33.20 -9.57 1.83
CA TYR A 42 -33.52 -10.52 0.77
C TYR A 42 -33.09 -11.92 1.20
N VAL A 43 -34.09 -12.79 1.41
CA VAL A 43 -33.89 -14.17 1.88
C VAL A 43 -33.27 -15.01 0.76
N LYS A 44 -32.08 -15.55 1.00
CA LYS A 44 -31.41 -16.47 0.07
C LYS A 44 -31.75 -17.92 0.43
N ALA A 45 -32.17 -18.70 -0.56
CA ALA A 45 -32.45 -20.12 -0.37
C ALA A 45 -31.21 -20.87 0.13
N GLY A 46 -31.38 -21.72 1.14
CA GLY A 46 -30.30 -22.52 1.74
C GLY A 46 -29.35 -21.77 2.69
N ALA A 47 -29.43 -20.43 2.79
CA ALA A 47 -28.68 -19.67 3.79
C ALA A 47 -29.35 -19.80 5.18
N PRO A 48 -28.56 -19.75 6.28
CA PRO A 48 -29.14 -19.63 7.63
C PRO A 48 -30.07 -18.43 7.72
N GLY A 49 -31.29 -18.66 8.20
CA GLY A 49 -32.35 -17.66 8.31
C GLY A 49 -32.91 -17.56 9.72
N VAL A 50 -34.15 -17.08 9.82
CA VAL A 50 -34.80 -16.88 11.12
C VAL A 50 -34.96 -18.18 11.90
N ARG A 51 -35.15 -19.32 11.23
CA ARG A 51 -35.28 -20.63 11.90
C ARG A 51 -34.05 -20.96 12.75
N GLN A 52 -32.86 -20.93 12.14
CA GLN A 52 -31.59 -21.22 12.84
C GLN A 52 -31.33 -20.19 13.94
N ARG A 53 -31.75 -18.94 13.74
CA ARG A 53 -31.71 -17.91 14.78
C ARG A 53 -32.58 -18.29 15.99
N LEU A 54 -33.83 -18.70 15.77
CA LEU A 54 -34.75 -19.05 16.85
C LEU A 54 -34.32 -20.33 17.57
N GLU A 55 -33.86 -21.35 16.84
CA GLU A 55 -33.25 -22.57 17.40
C GLU A 55 -32.09 -22.20 18.33
N ARG A 56 -31.20 -21.31 17.87
CA ARG A 56 -30.06 -20.83 18.69
C ARG A 56 -30.50 -20.06 19.94
N ILE A 57 -31.52 -19.21 19.85
CA ILE A 57 -32.07 -18.49 21.00
C ILE A 57 -32.58 -19.51 22.04
N LEU A 58 -33.31 -20.53 21.60
CA LEU A 58 -33.79 -21.62 22.46
C LEU A 58 -32.66 -22.47 23.03
N GLU A 59 -31.57 -22.71 22.30
CA GLU A 59 -30.44 -23.49 22.81
C GLU A 59 -29.65 -22.74 23.88
N ARG A 60 -29.45 -21.43 23.69
CA ARG A 60 -28.53 -20.63 24.53
C ARG A 60 -29.17 -20.01 25.76
N ARG A 61 -30.49 -19.90 25.80
CA ARG A 61 -31.22 -19.17 26.85
C ARG A 61 -32.13 -20.10 27.64
N THR A 62 -32.04 -20.01 28.95
CA THR A 62 -32.76 -20.88 29.89
C THR A 62 -33.97 -20.19 30.51
N GLU A 63 -34.06 -18.89 30.36
CA GLU A 63 -35.12 -18.02 30.86
C GLU A 63 -36.47 -18.36 30.21
N ARG A 64 -37.57 -18.02 30.90
CA ARG A 64 -38.93 -18.25 30.42
C ARG A 64 -39.25 -17.39 29.21
N PHE A 65 -38.90 -16.11 29.24
CA PHE A 65 -39.16 -15.16 28.16
C PHE A 65 -37.85 -14.83 27.45
N ILE A 66 -37.76 -15.14 26.16
CA ILE A 66 -36.50 -15.00 25.42
C ILE A 66 -36.75 -14.35 24.08
N GLY A 67 -35.77 -13.59 23.57
CA GLY A 67 -36.03 -12.88 22.33
C GLY A 67 -34.98 -11.91 21.86
N ASP A 68 -35.22 -11.31 20.73
CA ASP A 68 -34.33 -10.30 20.16
C ASP A 68 -35.15 -9.21 19.50
N VAL A 69 -34.64 -7.99 19.56
CA VAL A 69 -35.25 -6.81 18.96
C VAL A 69 -34.37 -6.33 17.82
N ALA A 70 -34.89 -6.34 16.60
CA ALA A 70 -34.15 -5.89 15.43
C ALA A 70 -35.06 -5.47 14.27
N SER A 71 -34.60 -4.53 13.46
CA SER A 71 -35.33 -4.07 12.27
C SER A 71 -35.48 -5.16 11.21
N PHE A 72 -34.46 -6.02 11.07
CA PHE A 72 -34.36 -7.05 10.03
C PHE A 72 -35.31 -8.25 10.19
N TYR A 73 -36.18 -8.29 11.21
CA TYR A 73 -37.14 -9.40 11.37
C TYR A 73 -38.34 -9.35 10.41
N LEU A 74 -38.65 -8.19 9.84
CA LEU A 74 -39.86 -8.00 9.04
C LEU A 74 -40.00 -9.02 7.88
N PRO A 75 -38.97 -9.30 7.06
CA PRO A 75 -39.07 -10.29 5.98
C PRO A 75 -39.29 -11.74 6.46
N TYR A 76 -39.12 -11.99 7.75
CA TYR A 76 -39.08 -13.32 8.34
C TYR A 76 -40.26 -13.65 9.25
N VAL A 77 -41.20 -12.71 9.42
CA VAL A 77 -42.34 -12.86 10.35
C VAL A 77 -43.13 -14.15 10.10
N GLU A 78 -43.47 -14.46 8.85
CA GLU A 78 -44.25 -15.66 8.53
C GLU A 78 -43.49 -16.95 8.89
N GLN A 79 -42.18 -17.00 8.60
CA GLN A 79 -41.33 -18.14 8.94
C GLN A 79 -41.15 -18.28 10.46
N ALA A 80 -41.09 -17.16 11.19
CA ALA A 80 -41.00 -17.16 12.64
C ALA A 80 -42.29 -17.69 13.29
N ILE A 81 -43.47 -17.29 12.78
CA ILE A 81 -44.77 -17.79 13.25
C ILE A 81 -44.96 -19.27 12.87
N GLN A 82 -44.52 -19.68 11.69
CA GLN A 82 -44.55 -21.09 11.29
C GLN A 82 -43.67 -21.96 12.21
N PHE A 83 -42.54 -21.41 12.69
CA PHE A 83 -41.65 -22.09 13.62
C PHE A 83 -42.25 -22.21 15.04
N ASP A 84 -42.81 -21.11 15.56
CA ASP A 84 -43.50 -21.07 16.85
C ASP A 84 -44.84 -20.33 16.71
N PRO A 85 -45.97 -21.05 16.60
CA PRO A 85 -47.29 -20.43 16.47
C PRO A 85 -47.69 -19.52 17.65
N ASP A 86 -47.06 -19.68 18.82
CA ASP A 86 -47.33 -18.87 20.02
C ASP A 86 -46.42 -17.63 20.11
N ILE A 87 -45.53 -17.41 19.13
CA ILE A 87 -44.60 -16.28 19.12
C ILE A 87 -45.36 -14.95 19.16
N ARG A 88 -44.84 -14.01 19.94
CA ARG A 88 -45.35 -12.63 20.01
C ARG A 88 -44.35 -11.67 19.40
N ILE A 89 -44.82 -10.78 18.53
CA ILE A 89 -43.99 -9.85 17.75
C ILE A 89 -44.49 -8.44 18.01
N ILE A 90 -43.66 -7.64 18.66
CA ILE A 90 -43.96 -6.26 19.02
C ILE A 90 -43.37 -5.36 17.94
N CYS A 91 -44.23 -4.66 17.19
CA CYS A 91 -43.81 -3.71 16.18
C CYS A 91 -43.96 -2.27 16.72
N LEU A 92 -42.88 -1.50 16.69
CA LEU A 92 -42.91 -0.08 17.05
C LEU A 92 -42.86 0.81 15.82
N GLN A 93 -43.65 1.88 15.86
CA GLN A 93 -43.66 2.95 14.87
C GLN A 93 -43.27 4.28 15.49
N ARG A 94 -42.54 5.07 14.71
CA ARG A 94 -42.22 6.47 15.00
C ARG A 94 -42.49 7.28 13.73
N PRO A 95 -42.85 8.57 13.81
CA PRO A 95 -43.09 9.41 12.63
C PRO A 95 -41.94 9.35 11.62
N CYS A 96 -42.27 9.38 10.32
CA CYS A 96 -41.33 9.17 9.22
C CYS A 96 -40.12 10.11 9.28
N GLU A 97 -40.36 11.41 9.41
CA GLU A 97 -39.28 12.41 9.42
C GLU A 97 -38.35 12.26 10.64
N GLU A 98 -38.86 11.78 11.78
CA GLU A 98 -38.02 11.51 12.95
C GLU A 98 -37.14 10.27 12.74
N VAL A 99 -37.63 9.24 12.05
CA VAL A 99 -36.84 8.05 11.67
C VAL A 99 -35.77 8.44 10.64
N VAL A 100 -36.12 9.24 9.64
CA VAL A 100 -35.18 9.76 8.63
C VAL A 100 -34.07 10.58 9.29
N ALA A 101 -34.42 11.49 10.20
CA ALA A 101 -33.46 12.30 10.95
C ALA A 101 -32.56 11.44 11.85
N GLY A 102 -33.14 10.49 12.59
CA GLY A 102 -32.42 9.58 13.48
C GLY A 102 -31.42 8.68 12.73
N PHE A 103 -31.83 8.13 11.58
CA PHE A 103 -30.93 7.32 10.75
C PHE A 103 -29.81 8.15 10.15
N SER A 104 -30.14 9.31 9.56
CA SER A 104 -29.16 10.22 8.98
C SER A 104 -28.05 10.53 10.00
N ARG A 105 -28.44 10.97 11.20
CA ARG A 105 -27.53 11.26 12.31
C ARG A 105 -26.70 10.05 12.74
N SER A 106 -27.35 8.89 12.89
CA SER A 106 -26.68 7.69 13.41
C SER A 106 -25.68 7.11 12.41
N VAL A 107 -26.02 7.11 11.11
CA VAL A 107 -25.12 6.68 10.04
C VAL A 107 -23.94 7.64 9.92
N ASP A 108 -24.19 8.95 9.94
CA ASP A 108 -23.10 9.95 9.86
C ASP A 108 -22.21 9.96 11.09
N LYS A 109 -22.72 9.52 12.25
CA LYS A 109 -21.91 9.33 13.46
C LYS A 109 -21.12 8.02 13.44
N ALA A 110 -21.69 6.95 12.88
CA ALA A 110 -21.10 5.62 12.89
C ALA A 110 -20.05 5.42 11.80
N SER A 111 -20.22 6.08 10.65
CA SER A 111 -19.32 5.95 9.50
C SER A 111 -18.38 7.14 9.37
N THR A 112 -17.13 6.86 9.01
CA THR A 112 -16.12 7.89 8.67
C THR A 112 -16.30 8.43 7.24
N VAL A 113 -17.20 7.83 6.45
CA VAL A 113 -17.49 8.19 5.07
C VAL A 113 -18.99 8.33 4.81
N PRO A 114 -19.39 9.16 3.83
CA PRO A 114 -20.79 9.31 3.46
C PRO A 114 -21.40 7.98 3.01
N THR A 115 -22.30 7.43 3.81
CA THR A 115 -22.77 6.05 3.64
C THR A 115 -24.26 5.99 3.35
N ASN A 116 -24.66 5.19 2.34
CA ASN A 116 -26.07 4.98 1.99
C ASN A 116 -26.38 3.48 1.85
N TYR A 117 -27.08 2.93 2.85
CA TYR A 117 -27.46 1.51 2.87
C TYR A 117 -28.61 1.17 1.93
N TRP A 118 -29.38 2.14 1.44
CA TRP A 118 -30.66 1.89 0.79
C TRP A 118 -30.61 2.06 -0.74
N CYS A 119 -29.53 2.59 -1.31
CA CYS A 119 -29.42 2.78 -2.76
C CYS A 119 -29.05 1.48 -3.50
N LYS A 120 -29.60 1.27 -4.70
CA LYS A 120 -29.19 0.20 -5.62
C LYS A 120 -27.81 0.46 -6.23
N GLU A 121 -27.58 1.68 -6.72
CA GLU A 121 -26.34 2.10 -7.35
C GLU A 121 -25.80 3.33 -6.63
N LEU A 122 -24.65 3.18 -5.96
CA LEU A 122 -24.06 4.28 -5.21
C LEU A 122 -23.54 5.36 -6.18
N PRO A 123 -23.99 6.61 -6.04
CA PRO A 123 -23.40 7.71 -6.79
C PRO A 123 -21.95 7.97 -6.31
N PRO A 124 -21.10 8.63 -7.13
CA PRO A 124 -19.73 8.94 -6.76
C PRO A 124 -19.62 9.65 -5.41
N GLY A 125 -18.67 9.22 -4.58
CA GLY A 125 -18.45 9.78 -3.23
C GLY A 125 -19.36 9.22 -2.13
N TRP A 126 -20.32 8.35 -2.48
CA TRP A 126 -21.08 7.56 -1.50
C TRP A 126 -20.54 6.14 -1.37
N PHE A 127 -20.66 5.61 -0.17
CA PHE A 127 -20.14 4.30 0.22
C PHE A 127 -21.29 3.44 0.79
N ASP A 128 -21.12 2.12 0.73
CA ASP A 128 -21.91 1.17 1.50
C ASP A 128 -21.06 0.56 2.61
N ASP A 129 -21.71 0.24 3.74
CA ASP A 129 -21.12 -0.61 4.77
C ASP A 129 -21.40 -2.07 4.40
N PRO A 130 -20.38 -2.91 4.25
CA PRO A 130 -20.57 -4.23 3.68
C PRO A 130 -21.29 -5.18 4.67
N ILE A 131 -21.44 -4.85 5.94
CA ILE A 131 -22.18 -5.63 6.95
C ILE A 131 -23.63 -5.16 7.06
N TRP A 132 -23.87 -3.86 7.23
CA TRP A 132 -25.19 -3.29 7.46
C TRP A 132 -26.03 -3.21 6.19
N THR A 133 -25.41 -2.97 5.04
CA THR A 133 -26.13 -2.71 3.79
C THR A 133 -27.07 -3.87 3.42
N ARG A 134 -26.72 -5.11 3.72
CA ARG A 134 -27.55 -6.29 3.37
C ARG A 134 -28.85 -6.42 4.16
N ILE A 135 -29.00 -5.74 5.31
CA ILE A 135 -30.19 -5.86 6.17
C ILE A 135 -31.34 -4.94 5.71
N PHE A 136 -31.08 -4.09 4.71
CA PHE A 136 -32.02 -3.11 4.19
C PHE A 136 -32.41 -3.39 2.72
N PRO A 137 -33.63 -3.03 2.29
CA PRO A 137 -34.04 -3.04 0.88
C PRO A 137 -33.25 -2.04 0.04
N LYS A 138 -33.29 -2.22 -1.29
CA LYS A 138 -32.63 -1.33 -2.27
C LYS A 138 -33.62 -0.57 -3.14
N TYR A 139 -33.45 0.75 -3.22
CA TYR A 139 -34.26 1.68 -4.00
C TYR A 139 -33.47 2.32 -5.13
N ASP A 140 -34.20 2.73 -6.16
CA ASP A 140 -33.69 3.44 -7.32
C ASP A 140 -33.69 4.96 -7.09
N THR A 141 -33.00 5.39 -6.02
CA THR A 141 -32.76 6.81 -5.75
C THR A 141 -31.41 7.00 -5.08
N PRO A 142 -30.58 7.94 -5.57
CA PRO A 142 -29.32 8.30 -4.92
C PRO A 142 -29.51 9.11 -3.64
N ASP A 143 -30.70 9.72 -3.43
CA ASP A 143 -30.99 10.53 -2.25
C ASP A 143 -31.26 9.61 -1.05
N ARG A 144 -30.36 9.64 -0.06
CA ARG A 144 -30.46 8.82 1.16
C ARG A 144 -31.74 9.10 1.95
N SER A 145 -32.18 10.36 2.02
CA SER A 145 -33.38 10.74 2.75
C SER A 145 -34.65 10.29 2.04
N GLU A 146 -34.69 10.38 0.71
CA GLU A 146 -35.76 9.79 -0.10
C GLU A 146 -35.81 8.26 0.07
N ALA A 147 -34.67 7.59 -0.05
CA ALA A 147 -34.56 6.14 0.14
C ALA A 147 -35.05 5.70 1.54
N LEU A 148 -34.73 6.48 2.59
CA LEU A 148 -35.21 6.25 3.94
C LEU A 148 -36.73 6.43 4.08
N ARG A 149 -37.33 7.41 3.39
CA ARG A 149 -38.80 7.58 3.36
C ARG A 149 -39.49 6.40 2.66
N LEU A 150 -38.94 5.95 1.53
CA LEU A 150 -39.41 4.76 0.82
C LEU A 150 -39.32 3.53 1.72
N TYR A 151 -38.19 3.35 2.40
CA TYR A 151 -37.99 2.30 3.40
C TYR A 151 -38.99 2.34 4.53
N TRP A 152 -39.22 3.50 5.14
CA TRP A 152 -40.23 3.66 6.19
C TRP A 152 -41.62 3.25 5.69
N SER A 153 -42.03 3.72 4.51
CA SER A 153 -43.33 3.39 3.92
C SER A 153 -43.46 1.89 3.68
N GLU A 154 -42.50 1.29 2.97
CA GLU A 154 -42.48 -0.13 2.65
C GLU A 154 -42.51 -1.00 3.92
N TYR A 155 -41.73 -0.62 4.94
CA TYR A 155 -41.65 -1.34 6.21
C TYR A 155 -43.03 -1.44 6.88
N TYR A 156 -43.71 -0.30 7.06
CA TYR A 156 -44.98 -0.26 7.79
C TYR A 156 -46.16 -0.73 6.94
N GLU A 157 -46.12 -0.62 5.62
CA GLU A 157 -47.10 -1.25 4.73
C GLU A 157 -47.06 -2.78 4.85
N ARG A 158 -45.86 -3.36 4.78
CA ARG A 158 -45.64 -4.80 4.98
C ARG A 158 -46.02 -5.24 6.39
N ALA A 159 -45.63 -4.49 7.43
CA ALA A 159 -46.00 -4.80 8.81
C ALA A 159 -47.53 -4.81 9.00
N LYS A 160 -48.25 -3.81 8.47
CA LYS A 160 -49.72 -3.76 8.51
C LYS A 160 -50.37 -4.92 7.76
N ALA A 161 -49.81 -5.35 6.64
CA ALA A 161 -50.28 -6.54 5.92
C ALA A 161 -50.13 -7.82 6.75
N LEU A 162 -48.98 -7.98 7.43
CA LEU A 162 -48.73 -9.11 8.33
C LEU A 162 -49.67 -9.09 9.55
N ILE A 163 -49.96 -7.90 10.11
CA ILE A 163 -50.91 -7.76 11.23
C ILE A 163 -52.32 -8.17 10.85
N ARG A 164 -52.77 -7.83 9.64
CA ARG A 164 -54.08 -8.31 9.15
C ARG A 164 -54.12 -9.83 9.01
N ARG A 165 -52.99 -10.46 8.69
CA ARG A 165 -52.88 -11.91 8.48
C ARG A 165 -52.67 -12.70 9.78
N PHE A 166 -51.96 -12.13 10.75
CA PHE A 166 -51.59 -12.77 12.02
C PHE A 166 -51.87 -11.85 13.22
N PRO A 167 -53.13 -11.47 13.46
CA PRO A 167 -53.50 -10.45 14.46
C PRO A 167 -53.16 -10.85 15.90
N ASP A 168 -53.09 -12.16 16.19
CA ASP A 168 -52.71 -12.65 17.51
C ASP A 168 -51.19 -12.63 17.72
N ASN A 169 -50.39 -12.76 16.66
CA ASN A 169 -48.94 -12.88 16.76
C ASN A 169 -48.22 -11.53 16.70
N ILE A 170 -48.72 -10.57 15.93
CA ILE A 170 -48.04 -9.28 15.72
C ILE A 170 -48.98 -8.11 16.02
N ARG A 171 -48.45 -7.10 16.71
CA ARG A 171 -49.18 -5.86 16.98
C ARG A 171 -48.28 -4.63 16.86
N LEU A 172 -48.87 -3.53 16.40
CA LEU A 172 -48.20 -2.25 16.14
C LEU A 172 -48.60 -1.22 17.20
N TRP A 173 -47.60 -0.53 17.74
CA TRP A 173 -47.80 0.64 18.60
C TRP A 173 -46.96 1.83 18.14
N ASP A 174 -47.42 3.02 18.48
CA ASP A 174 -46.55 4.19 18.50
C ASP A 174 -45.51 4.04 19.62
N THR A 175 -44.27 4.46 19.36
CA THR A 175 -43.13 4.31 20.29
C THR A 175 -43.41 4.98 21.65
N THR A 176 -44.25 6.02 21.69
CA THR A 176 -44.68 6.69 22.93
C THR A 176 -45.42 5.77 23.90
N ILE A 177 -45.89 4.60 23.46
CA ILE A 177 -46.46 3.59 24.37
C ILE A 177 -45.49 3.20 25.49
N LEU A 178 -44.17 3.26 25.21
CA LEU A 178 -43.13 2.90 26.17
C LEU A 178 -42.77 4.02 27.16
N THR A 179 -43.43 5.18 27.08
CA THR A 179 -43.16 6.34 27.95
C THR A 179 -44.10 6.43 29.14
N THR A 180 -45.09 5.53 29.24
CA THR A 180 -46.06 5.47 30.35
C THR A 180 -46.08 4.07 30.93
N GLN A 181 -46.33 3.96 32.25
CA GLN A 181 -46.38 2.63 32.88
C GLN A 181 -47.51 1.77 32.32
N ASP A 182 -48.67 2.38 32.03
CA ASP A 182 -49.82 1.65 31.50
C ASP A 182 -49.58 1.17 30.07
N GLY A 183 -48.93 1.99 29.23
CA GLY A 183 -48.54 1.55 27.90
C GLY A 183 -47.50 0.42 27.92
N VAL A 184 -46.50 0.49 28.82
CA VAL A 184 -45.55 -0.62 29.01
C VAL A 184 -46.28 -1.89 29.47
N ARG A 185 -47.22 -1.79 30.41
CA ARG A 185 -48.04 -2.94 30.85
C ARG A 185 -48.85 -3.53 29.70
N GLU A 186 -49.40 -2.71 28.81
CA GLU A 186 -50.13 -3.19 27.63
C GLU A 186 -49.22 -4.02 26.71
N VAL A 187 -48.02 -3.52 26.41
CA VAL A 187 -47.03 -4.21 25.57
C VAL A 187 -46.59 -5.54 26.22
N LEU A 188 -46.28 -5.53 27.52
CA LEU A 188 -45.87 -6.73 28.27
C LEU A 188 -47.00 -7.76 28.34
N THR A 189 -48.25 -7.32 28.48
CA THR A 189 -49.42 -8.19 28.48
C THR A 189 -49.59 -8.87 27.13
N PHE A 190 -49.46 -8.14 26.02
CA PHE A 190 -49.46 -8.73 24.69
C PHE A 190 -48.30 -9.72 24.49
N ALA A 191 -47.12 -9.40 25.03
CA ALA A 191 -45.97 -10.29 25.00
C ALA A 191 -46.20 -11.61 25.76
N GLY A 192 -47.27 -11.72 26.56
CA GLY A 192 -47.60 -12.92 27.34
C GLY A 192 -46.97 -12.93 28.73
N ILE A 193 -46.42 -11.81 29.19
CA ILE A 193 -45.81 -11.68 30.53
C ILE A 193 -46.92 -11.44 31.57
N PRO A 194 -47.09 -12.33 32.57
CA PRO A 194 -48.17 -12.22 33.55
C PRO A 194 -48.14 -10.91 34.31
N GLN A 195 -49.30 -10.29 34.55
CA GLN A 195 -49.40 -8.98 35.20
C GLN A 195 -48.72 -8.92 36.58
N GLY A 196 -48.74 -10.02 37.33
CA GLY A 196 -48.04 -10.12 38.63
C GLY A 196 -46.51 -10.14 38.54
N ASP A 197 -45.96 -10.45 37.37
CA ASP A 197 -44.52 -10.51 37.11
C ASP A 197 -44.00 -9.23 36.41
N GLN A 198 -44.88 -8.34 35.96
CA GLN A 198 -44.51 -7.18 35.15
C GLN A 198 -43.76 -6.11 35.96
N VAL A 199 -42.61 -5.68 35.44
CA VAL A 199 -41.82 -4.55 35.95
C VAL A 199 -41.92 -3.41 34.92
N PRO A 200 -42.86 -2.47 35.09
CA PRO A 200 -43.13 -1.44 34.08
C PRO A 200 -42.13 -0.29 34.17
N VAL A 201 -40.93 -0.52 33.64
CA VAL A 201 -39.91 0.53 33.46
C VAL A 201 -40.24 1.34 32.20
N THR A 202 -40.38 2.64 32.35
CA THR A 202 -40.69 3.55 31.25
C THR A 202 -39.42 4.17 30.67
N GLY A 203 -39.39 4.37 29.36
CA GLY A 203 -38.40 5.22 28.71
C GLY A 203 -38.76 6.71 28.80
N GLN A 204 -37.82 7.56 28.40
CA GLN A 204 -38.12 8.96 28.14
C GLN A 204 -38.76 9.11 26.76
N ALA A 205 -39.68 10.07 26.63
CA ALA A 205 -40.20 10.44 25.33
C ALA A 205 -39.04 10.85 24.40
N PRO A 206 -39.00 10.35 23.16
CA PRO A 206 -38.02 10.79 22.18
C PRO A 206 -38.14 12.31 22.02
N LYS A 207 -37.01 13.03 22.02
CA LYS A 207 -37.04 14.44 21.64
C LYS A 207 -37.50 14.52 20.17
N PRO A 208 -38.47 15.38 19.83
CA PRO A 208 -38.84 15.61 18.43
C PRO A 208 -37.58 15.97 17.65
N GLU A 209 -37.25 15.18 16.63
CA GLU A 209 -36.13 15.47 15.76
C GLU A 209 -36.66 16.07 14.47
N THR A 210 -36.27 17.31 14.17
CA THR A 210 -36.54 17.92 12.88
C THR A 210 -35.42 17.56 11.91
N PHE A 211 -35.80 17.10 10.72
CA PHE A 211 -34.86 16.90 9.63
C PHE A 211 -34.28 18.26 9.23
N ALA A 212 -32.96 18.44 9.38
CA ALA A 212 -32.28 19.73 9.20
C ALA A 212 -32.10 20.15 7.72
N GLY A 213 -32.78 19.49 6.78
CA GLY A 213 -32.65 19.69 5.34
C GLY A 213 -31.85 18.59 4.65
N PRO A 214 -31.86 18.56 3.30
CA PRO A 214 -31.17 17.53 2.52
C PRO A 214 -29.69 17.46 2.93
N ILE A 215 -29.22 16.24 3.20
CA ILE A 215 -27.79 16.01 3.40
C ILE A 215 -27.13 16.38 2.07
N SER A 216 -26.32 17.44 2.07
CA SER A 216 -25.58 17.89 0.90
C SER A 216 -24.90 16.70 0.23
N GLN A 217 -24.98 16.62 -1.10
CA GLN A 217 -24.22 15.65 -1.91
C GLN A 217 -22.80 15.55 -1.34
N PRO A 218 -22.36 14.36 -0.92
CA PRO A 218 -21.06 14.21 -0.30
C PRO A 218 -19.99 14.59 -1.31
N VAL A 219 -19.18 15.55 -0.89
CA VAL A 219 -17.94 15.88 -1.58
C VAL A 219 -16.97 14.73 -1.31
N PRO A 220 -16.21 14.25 -2.31
CA PRO A 220 -15.15 13.28 -2.07
C PRO A 220 -14.26 13.73 -0.91
N ARG A 221 -14.07 12.86 0.10
CA ARG A 221 -13.29 13.19 1.30
C ARG A 221 -11.89 13.71 0.95
N TYR A 222 -11.33 13.19 -0.14
CA TYR A 222 -10.05 13.60 -0.72
C TYR A 222 -10.22 13.78 -2.24
N PRO A 223 -10.39 15.02 -2.74
CA PRO A 223 -10.72 15.27 -4.14
C PRO A 223 -9.59 14.89 -5.11
N HIS A 224 -8.33 14.92 -4.66
CA HIS A 224 -7.19 14.56 -5.48
C HIS A 224 -7.08 13.02 -5.62
N PRO A 225 -7.04 12.44 -6.84
CA PRO A 225 -6.96 10.99 -7.06
C PRO A 225 -5.72 10.34 -6.45
N MET A 226 -4.60 11.07 -6.41
CA MET A 226 -3.36 10.58 -5.80
C MET A 226 -3.20 10.93 -4.32
N ASP A 227 -4.22 11.50 -3.64
CA ASP A 227 -4.10 11.76 -2.20
C ASP A 227 -3.78 10.45 -1.46
N PRO A 228 -2.68 10.38 -0.69
CA PRO A 228 -2.23 9.14 -0.05
C PRO A 228 -3.23 8.64 1.00
N ARG A 229 -4.10 9.50 1.53
CA ARG A 229 -5.12 9.13 2.53
C ARG A 229 -6.29 8.34 1.94
N ARG A 230 -6.40 8.27 0.61
CA ARG A 230 -7.38 7.41 -0.09
C ARG A 230 -6.97 5.94 -0.11
N CYS A 231 -5.68 5.66 0.07
CA CYS A 231 -5.07 4.36 -0.06
C CYS A 231 -4.48 3.88 1.26
N VAL A 232 -4.90 2.71 1.74
CA VAL A 232 -4.28 2.06 2.89
C VAL A 232 -3.26 1.03 2.43
N ILE A 233 -2.06 1.08 2.99
CA ILE A 233 -1.02 0.06 2.78
C ILE A 233 -1.25 -1.07 3.79
N LEU A 234 -1.44 -2.29 3.30
CA LEU A 234 -1.76 -3.48 4.08
C LEU A 234 -0.58 -4.45 4.04
N VAL A 235 0.04 -4.67 5.20
CA VAL A 235 1.26 -5.49 5.35
C VAL A 235 1.00 -6.62 6.34
N PRO A 236 0.51 -7.79 5.87
CA PRO A 236 0.42 -8.95 6.72
C PRO A 236 1.81 -9.56 6.96
N PHE A 237 2.11 -9.99 8.19
CA PHE A 237 3.39 -10.62 8.53
C PHE A 237 3.23 -11.75 9.55
N SER A 238 4.08 -12.77 9.51
CA SER A 238 4.03 -13.89 10.46
C SER A 238 5.08 -13.82 11.57
N GLY A 239 6.27 -13.26 11.29
CA GLY A 239 7.37 -13.15 12.25
C GLY A 239 7.88 -11.72 12.39
N PHE A 240 8.42 -11.16 11.31
CA PHE A 240 8.95 -9.80 11.28
C PHE A 240 8.76 -9.20 9.89
N ILE A 241 8.91 -7.88 9.82
CA ILE A 241 8.97 -7.14 8.55
C ILE A 241 10.45 -6.90 8.25
N HIS A 242 10.88 -7.27 7.04
CA HIS A 242 12.27 -7.14 6.65
C HIS A 242 12.69 -5.66 6.63
N GLN A 243 13.93 -5.35 7.03
CA GLN A 243 14.40 -3.98 7.21
C GLN A 243 14.23 -3.10 5.95
N GLU A 244 14.53 -3.64 4.77
CA GLU A 244 14.32 -2.94 3.49
C GLU A 244 12.84 -2.60 3.28
N CYS A 245 11.92 -3.54 3.55
CA CYS A 245 10.48 -3.32 3.47
C CYS A 245 10.04 -2.26 4.48
N ASP A 246 10.43 -2.41 5.75
CA ASP A 246 10.06 -1.48 6.83
C ASP A 246 10.58 -0.05 6.59
N SER A 247 11.78 0.10 6.04
CA SER A 247 12.35 1.41 5.67
C SER A 247 11.51 2.09 4.59
N ALA A 248 11.07 1.35 3.57
CA ALA A 248 10.20 1.88 2.53
C ALA A 248 8.80 2.21 3.07
N LEU A 249 8.25 1.38 3.95
CA LEU A 249 6.96 1.64 4.62
C LEU A 249 6.99 2.91 5.47
N LYS A 250 8.07 3.15 6.23
CA LYS A 250 8.26 4.40 7.00
C LYS A 250 8.28 5.63 6.12
N GLU A 251 8.87 5.53 4.94
CA GLU A 251 8.84 6.61 3.95
C GLU A 251 7.42 6.84 3.41
N LEU A 252 6.62 5.79 3.19
CA LEU A 252 5.21 5.95 2.82
C LEU A 252 4.40 6.64 3.92
N GLU A 253 4.63 6.31 5.20
CA GLU A 253 4.00 6.99 6.33
C GLU A 253 4.36 8.49 6.36
N ARG A 254 5.64 8.82 6.12
CA ARG A 254 6.10 10.22 6.01
C ARG A 254 5.41 10.97 4.86
N ARG A 255 5.07 10.27 3.77
CA ARG A 255 4.31 10.81 2.63
C ARG A 255 2.81 10.91 2.90
N GLY A 256 2.31 10.42 4.03
CA GLY A 256 0.91 10.54 4.45
C GLY A 256 0.03 9.32 4.16
N TYR A 257 0.61 8.20 3.73
CA TYR A 257 -0.12 6.93 3.62
C TYR A 257 -0.40 6.35 5.00
N GLN A 258 -1.59 5.78 5.21
CA GLN A 258 -1.82 4.94 6.38
C GLN A 258 -1.25 3.54 6.12
N VAL A 259 -0.32 3.09 6.97
CA VAL A 259 0.26 1.73 6.89
C VAL A 259 -0.25 0.86 8.03
N ARG A 260 -0.86 -0.29 7.70
CA ARG A 260 -1.32 -1.29 8.66
C ARG A 260 -0.42 -2.51 8.59
N ARG A 261 0.42 -2.66 9.60
CA ARG A 261 1.28 -3.83 9.83
C ARG A 261 0.53 -4.79 10.74
N VAL A 262 0.08 -5.94 10.23
CA VAL A 262 -0.80 -6.85 10.98
C VAL A 262 -0.17 -8.23 11.03
N GLY A 263 0.11 -8.71 12.24
CA GLY A 263 0.63 -10.05 12.48
C GLY A 263 -0.36 -10.96 13.21
N GLY A 264 0.03 -12.22 13.42
CA GLY A 264 -0.71 -13.17 14.26
C GLY A 264 -1.69 -14.09 13.54
N TYR A 265 -1.72 -14.09 12.21
CA TYR A 265 -2.52 -15.04 11.43
C TYR A 265 -1.66 -16.24 11.01
N ALA A 266 -2.06 -17.44 11.45
CA ALA A 266 -1.46 -18.70 10.98
C ALA A 266 -1.88 -19.02 9.53
N ALA A 267 -3.09 -18.61 9.15
CA ALA A 267 -3.65 -18.73 7.81
C ALA A 267 -3.71 -17.33 7.18
N ILE A 268 -2.84 -17.09 6.21
CA ILE A 268 -2.63 -15.75 5.62
C ILE A 268 -3.89 -15.21 4.93
N ASP A 269 -4.69 -16.10 4.33
CA ASP A 269 -5.97 -15.77 3.70
C ASP A 269 -6.94 -15.14 4.70
N GLN A 270 -7.05 -15.68 5.92
CA GLN A 270 -7.88 -15.10 6.98
C GLN A 270 -7.43 -13.68 7.34
N GLY A 271 -6.12 -13.47 7.46
CA GLY A 271 -5.55 -12.15 7.72
C GLY A 271 -5.89 -11.15 6.61
N ARG A 272 -5.69 -11.55 5.34
CA ARG A 272 -6.05 -10.70 4.20
C ARG A 272 -7.55 -10.42 4.12
N ASN A 273 -8.40 -11.40 4.40
CA ASN A 273 -9.86 -11.23 4.43
C ASN A 273 -10.31 -10.21 5.48
N GLN A 274 -9.77 -10.31 6.70
CA GLN A 274 -10.08 -9.36 7.77
C GLN A 274 -9.58 -7.96 7.42
N MET A 275 -8.31 -7.82 7.05
CA MET A 275 -7.71 -6.52 6.71
C MET A 275 -8.40 -5.83 5.53
N ALA A 276 -8.80 -6.58 4.49
CA ALA A 276 -9.59 -6.05 3.38
C ALA A 276 -10.95 -5.53 3.87
N THR A 277 -11.64 -6.32 4.71
CA THR A 277 -12.96 -5.94 5.22
C THR A 277 -12.88 -4.70 6.11
N ASP A 278 -11.89 -4.64 7.01
CA ASP A 278 -11.66 -3.49 7.89
C ASP A 278 -11.34 -2.23 7.09
N ALA A 279 -10.48 -2.34 6.06
CA ALA A 279 -10.18 -1.22 5.17
C ALA A 279 -11.44 -0.68 4.47
N LEU A 280 -12.36 -1.56 4.05
CA LEU A 280 -13.62 -1.17 3.42
C LEU A 280 -14.57 -0.49 4.43
N ILE A 281 -14.66 -0.99 5.66
CA ILE A 281 -15.47 -0.40 6.74
C ILE A 281 -14.93 0.99 7.11
N ASP A 282 -13.61 1.15 7.18
CA ASP A 282 -12.96 2.43 7.49
C ASP A 282 -13.05 3.46 6.34
N GLY A 283 -13.62 3.06 5.20
CA GLY A 283 -13.92 3.94 4.09
C GLY A 283 -12.76 4.18 3.12
N PHE A 284 -11.76 3.30 3.09
CA PHE A 284 -10.70 3.37 2.09
C PHE A 284 -11.24 3.10 0.68
N GLU A 285 -10.70 3.85 -0.28
CA GLU A 285 -11.02 3.71 -1.70
C GLU A 285 -10.03 2.77 -2.39
N GLU A 286 -8.84 2.61 -1.83
CA GLU A 286 -7.78 1.79 -2.37
C GLU A 286 -7.11 0.98 -1.24
N THR A 287 -6.82 -0.28 -1.51
CA THR A 287 -5.94 -1.10 -0.68
C THR A 287 -4.68 -1.41 -1.47
N PHE A 288 -3.52 -1.22 -0.88
CA PHE A 288 -2.25 -1.63 -1.47
C PHE A 288 -1.61 -2.69 -0.59
N TRP A 289 -1.46 -3.90 -1.12
CA TRP A 289 -0.88 -5.01 -0.41
C TRP A 289 0.62 -5.10 -0.62
N ILE A 290 1.36 -5.28 0.47
CA ILE A 290 2.82 -5.49 0.45
C ILE A 290 3.16 -6.66 1.36
N ASP A 291 3.85 -7.68 0.85
CA ASP A 291 4.35 -8.77 1.69
C ASP A 291 5.56 -8.29 2.50
N SER A 292 5.70 -8.79 3.72
CA SER A 292 6.68 -8.30 4.71
C SER A 292 8.15 -8.51 4.32
N ASP A 293 8.39 -9.27 3.26
CA ASP A 293 9.70 -9.62 2.70
C ASP A 293 9.91 -9.09 1.28
N ILE A 294 9.12 -8.11 0.85
CA ILE A 294 9.30 -7.43 -0.44
C ILE A 294 10.10 -6.15 -0.24
N GLY A 295 11.24 -6.05 -0.94
CA GLY A 295 12.02 -4.83 -1.07
C GLY A 295 11.55 -4.03 -2.28
N PHE A 296 11.25 -2.74 -2.08
CA PHE A 296 10.68 -1.86 -3.11
C PHE A 296 11.11 -0.41 -2.90
N HIS A 297 11.05 0.39 -3.96
CA HIS A 297 11.20 1.84 -3.86
C HIS A 297 9.84 2.50 -3.55
N PRO A 298 9.72 3.44 -2.59
CA PRO A 298 8.44 4.06 -2.23
C PRO A 298 7.67 4.70 -3.40
N ASP A 299 8.37 5.27 -4.39
CA ASP A 299 7.74 5.86 -5.59
C ASP A 299 6.97 4.82 -6.43
N SER A 300 7.27 3.54 -6.27
CA SER A 300 6.58 2.45 -6.98
C SER A 300 5.08 2.40 -6.63
N ILE A 301 4.70 2.86 -5.44
CA ILE A 301 3.29 2.96 -5.03
C ILE A 301 2.57 4.01 -5.86
N ASP A 302 3.16 5.20 -5.98
CA ASP A 302 2.61 6.30 -6.77
C ASP A 302 2.61 5.96 -8.27
N GLN A 303 3.64 5.28 -8.77
CA GLN A 303 3.69 4.77 -10.15
C GLN A 303 2.51 3.84 -10.45
N LEU A 304 2.22 2.88 -9.57
CA LEU A 304 1.09 1.97 -9.76
C LEU A 304 -0.26 2.67 -9.66
N ARG A 305 -0.42 3.58 -8.71
CA ARG A 305 -1.66 4.37 -8.56
C ARG A 305 -1.91 5.28 -9.76
N ALA A 306 -0.85 5.82 -10.37
CA ALA A 306 -0.96 6.70 -11.54
C ALA A 306 -1.54 6.01 -12.78
N HIS A 307 -1.47 4.67 -12.87
CA HIS A 307 -2.14 3.92 -13.95
C HIS A 307 -3.66 4.01 -13.90
N ASN A 308 -4.25 4.38 -12.75
CA ASN A 308 -5.70 4.53 -12.58
C ASN A 308 -6.50 3.26 -12.96
N LEU A 309 -5.94 2.08 -12.66
CA LEU A 309 -6.53 0.78 -12.95
C LEU A 309 -7.22 0.18 -11.71
N PRO A 310 -8.30 -0.60 -11.89
CA PRO A 310 -8.96 -1.28 -10.76
C PRO A 310 -8.04 -2.25 -10.00
N ILE A 311 -7.14 -2.93 -10.72
CA ILE A 311 -6.17 -3.89 -10.17
C ILE A 311 -4.86 -3.78 -10.94
N VAL A 312 -3.77 -3.48 -10.24
CA VAL A 312 -2.43 -3.44 -10.83
C VAL A 312 -1.36 -3.83 -9.81
N CYS A 313 -0.32 -4.55 -10.24
CA CYS A 313 0.75 -5.04 -9.36
C CYS A 313 2.14 -4.72 -9.89
N GLY A 314 3.15 -4.86 -9.02
CA GLY A 314 4.53 -5.08 -9.44
C GLY A 314 4.84 -6.58 -9.52
N ILE A 315 5.89 -6.96 -10.23
CA ILE A 315 6.27 -8.37 -10.40
C ILE A 315 7.55 -8.67 -9.62
N TYR A 316 7.55 -9.79 -8.90
CA TYR A 316 8.71 -10.30 -8.15
C TYR A 316 8.87 -11.82 -8.36
N PRO A 317 10.09 -12.36 -8.22
CA PRO A 317 10.34 -13.80 -8.36
C PRO A 317 9.83 -14.60 -7.15
N GLN A 318 9.60 -15.90 -7.32
CA GLN A 318 9.39 -16.82 -6.20
C GLN A 318 10.74 -17.20 -5.57
N LYS A 319 10.80 -17.29 -4.24
CA LYS A 319 12.01 -17.76 -3.54
C LYS A 319 12.31 -19.21 -3.89
N GLY A 320 13.56 -19.48 -4.27
CA GLY A 320 14.07 -20.83 -4.51
C GLY A 320 13.44 -21.56 -5.71
N LYS A 321 12.68 -20.86 -6.55
CA LYS A 321 12.03 -21.42 -7.75
C LYS A 321 12.31 -20.52 -8.95
N ARG A 322 12.54 -21.12 -10.12
CA ARG A 322 12.65 -20.41 -11.41
C ARG A 322 11.26 -20.03 -11.93
N ALA A 323 10.59 -19.15 -11.20
CA ALA A 323 9.22 -18.75 -11.47
C ALA A 323 8.96 -17.34 -10.95
N LEU A 324 8.04 -16.63 -11.59
CA LEU A 324 7.50 -15.37 -11.10
C LEU A 324 6.34 -15.63 -10.14
N ALA A 325 6.09 -14.70 -9.22
CA ALA A 325 4.90 -14.69 -8.38
C ALA A 325 3.67 -14.17 -9.16
N CYS A 326 3.47 -14.69 -10.38
CA CYS A 326 2.32 -14.39 -11.23
C CYS A 326 2.14 -15.48 -12.29
N HIS A 327 0.95 -15.51 -12.91
CA HIS A 327 0.70 -16.24 -14.14
C HIS A 327 0.43 -15.25 -15.27
N ILE A 328 1.24 -15.33 -16.33
CA ILE A 328 1.01 -14.57 -17.57
C ILE A 328 -0.14 -15.19 -18.37
N LYS A 329 -0.76 -14.40 -19.27
CA LYS A 329 -1.73 -14.94 -20.22
C LYS A 329 -1.05 -15.92 -21.20
N PRO A 330 -1.71 -17.03 -21.57
CA PRO A 330 -1.22 -17.89 -22.63
C PRO A 330 -0.97 -17.10 -23.93
N GLY A 331 0.13 -17.42 -24.62
CA GLY A 331 0.48 -16.80 -25.91
C GLY A 331 1.37 -15.56 -25.84
N LEU A 332 1.78 -15.11 -24.65
CA LEU A 332 2.77 -14.05 -24.51
C LEU A 332 4.20 -14.61 -24.72
N PRO A 333 4.95 -14.19 -25.76
CA PRO A 333 6.24 -14.80 -26.11
C PRO A 333 7.38 -14.40 -25.15
N GLY A 334 7.24 -13.27 -24.46
CA GLY A 334 8.23 -12.75 -23.54
C GLY A 334 7.72 -11.47 -22.88
N MET A 335 8.41 -11.04 -21.83
CA MET A 335 8.10 -9.81 -21.09
C MET A 335 9.40 -9.11 -20.75
N ASP A 336 9.50 -7.85 -21.15
CA ASP A 336 10.62 -7.00 -20.76
C ASP A 336 10.42 -6.47 -19.34
N PHE A 337 11.53 -6.23 -18.66
CA PHE A 337 11.57 -5.70 -17.30
C PHE A 337 12.47 -4.47 -17.19
N GLY A 338 12.25 -3.67 -16.16
CA GLY A 338 13.08 -2.50 -15.86
C GLY A 338 12.85 -1.36 -16.86
N THR A 339 13.92 -0.78 -17.41
CA THR A 339 13.82 0.39 -18.32
C THR A 339 13.04 0.12 -19.61
N ARG A 340 12.91 -1.17 -20.00
CA ARG A 340 12.07 -1.61 -21.14
C ARG A 340 10.74 -2.22 -20.69
N GLY A 341 10.47 -2.21 -19.39
CA GLY A 341 9.23 -2.70 -18.83
C GLY A 341 8.03 -1.89 -19.29
N SER A 342 6.85 -2.50 -19.21
CA SER A 342 5.60 -1.89 -19.62
C SER A 342 4.44 -2.48 -18.82
N LEU A 343 3.24 -1.95 -19.06
CA LEU A 343 2.03 -2.51 -18.49
C LEU A 343 1.64 -3.80 -19.22
N VAL A 344 1.63 -4.92 -18.51
CA VAL A 344 1.34 -6.25 -19.04
C VAL A 344 0.09 -6.82 -18.38
N GLU A 345 -0.83 -7.38 -19.15
CA GLU A 345 -2.00 -8.05 -18.59
C GLU A 345 -1.66 -9.46 -18.12
N LEU A 346 -2.05 -9.77 -16.88
CA LEU A 346 -1.82 -11.05 -16.23
C LEU A 346 -3.06 -11.95 -16.24
N LEU A 347 -2.81 -13.25 -16.07
CA LEU A 347 -3.84 -14.20 -15.67
C LEU A 347 -4.10 -14.09 -14.17
N TYR A 348 -3.05 -14.21 -13.35
CA TYR A 348 -3.10 -14.12 -11.89
C TYR A 348 -1.87 -13.37 -11.36
N ALA A 349 -2.03 -12.60 -10.28
CA ALA A 349 -0.95 -11.85 -9.64
C ALA A 349 -0.77 -12.30 -8.19
N GLY A 350 0.48 -12.36 -7.72
CA GLY A 350 0.79 -12.46 -6.30
C GLY A 350 0.39 -11.19 -5.57
N THR A 351 -0.09 -11.32 -4.33
CA THR A 351 -0.61 -10.18 -3.55
C THR A 351 0.48 -9.45 -2.77
N GLY A 352 1.76 -9.79 -2.95
CA GLY A 352 2.87 -9.17 -2.22
C GLY A 352 3.28 -7.78 -2.71
N PHE A 353 2.71 -7.29 -3.80
CA PHE A 353 2.83 -5.90 -4.24
C PHE A 353 1.67 -5.53 -5.18
N LEU A 354 0.45 -5.42 -4.64
CA LEU A 354 -0.79 -5.38 -5.41
C LEU A 354 -1.70 -4.22 -4.96
N LEU A 355 -2.01 -3.31 -5.87
CA LEU A 355 -3.03 -2.28 -5.71
C LEU A 355 -4.40 -2.82 -6.15
N ILE A 356 -5.42 -2.64 -5.31
CA ILE A 356 -6.81 -3.00 -5.58
C ILE A 356 -7.70 -1.82 -5.19
N ARG A 357 -8.61 -1.43 -6.07
CA ARG A 357 -9.63 -0.43 -5.78
C ARG A 357 -10.87 -0.99 -5.11
N ARG A 358 -11.55 -0.16 -4.32
CA ARG A 358 -12.77 -0.49 -3.57
C ARG A 358 -13.83 -1.15 -4.44
N GLU A 359 -14.07 -0.64 -5.64
CA GLU A 359 -15.11 -1.17 -6.54
C GLU A 359 -14.87 -2.64 -6.91
N VAL A 360 -13.63 -3.11 -6.89
CA VAL A 360 -13.30 -4.51 -7.15
C VAL A 360 -13.89 -5.40 -6.06
N TYR A 361 -13.63 -5.08 -4.79
CA TYR A 361 -14.16 -5.83 -3.66
C TYR A 361 -15.69 -5.82 -3.64
N LEU A 362 -16.30 -4.65 -3.79
CA LEU A 362 -17.77 -4.50 -3.77
C LEU A 362 -18.43 -5.27 -4.91
N THR A 363 -17.84 -5.25 -6.10
CA THR A 363 -18.34 -5.99 -7.27
C THR A 363 -18.17 -7.50 -7.09
N ILE A 364 -17.02 -7.96 -6.57
CA ILE A 364 -16.79 -9.37 -6.24
C ILE A 364 -17.83 -9.86 -5.24
N HIS A 365 -18.01 -9.13 -4.14
CA HIS A 365 -19.00 -9.46 -3.12
C HIS A 365 -20.40 -9.61 -3.73
N ARG A 366 -20.83 -8.62 -4.53
CA ARG A 366 -22.17 -8.59 -5.13
C ARG A 366 -22.36 -9.68 -6.18
N LYS A 367 -21.45 -9.81 -7.14
CA LYS A 367 -21.60 -10.74 -8.28
C LYS A 367 -21.43 -12.19 -7.88
N LEU A 368 -20.55 -12.48 -6.93
CA LEU A 368 -20.30 -13.84 -6.46
C LEU A 368 -21.10 -14.17 -5.19
N GLU A 369 -21.92 -13.23 -4.71
CA GLU A 369 -22.76 -13.36 -3.52
C GLU A 369 -21.99 -13.92 -2.32
N LEU A 370 -20.79 -13.37 -2.07
CA LEU A 370 -19.91 -13.86 -1.01
C LEU A 370 -20.62 -13.73 0.35
N PRO A 371 -20.57 -14.76 1.21
CA PRO A 371 -21.17 -14.70 2.54
C PRO A 371 -20.35 -13.81 3.47
N VAL A 372 -21.01 -13.21 4.45
CA VAL A 372 -20.31 -12.62 5.60
C VAL A 372 -19.94 -13.75 6.56
N CYS A 373 -18.65 -13.84 6.86
CA CYS A 373 -18.10 -14.79 7.81
C CYS A 373 -17.92 -14.12 9.18
N ASN A 374 -17.82 -14.93 10.24
CA ASN A 374 -17.35 -14.54 11.57
C ASN A 374 -18.14 -13.43 12.32
N GLU A 375 -19.30 -12.98 11.84
CA GLU A 375 -20.17 -12.03 12.57
C GLU A 375 -20.48 -12.45 14.00
N ARG A 376 -20.65 -13.77 14.23
CA ARG A 376 -20.91 -14.34 15.56
C ARG A 376 -19.77 -14.13 16.55
N PHE A 377 -18.57 -13.86 16.07
CA PHE A 377 -17.35 -13.76 16.86
C PHE A 377 -16.87 -12.31 16.98
N GLY A 378 -17.65 -11.33 16.50
CA GLY A 378 -17.32 -9.91 16.58
C GLY A 378 -16.31 -9.41 15.53
N HIS A 379 -15.90 -10.28 14.61
CA HIS A 379 -14.90 -9.98 13.56
C HIS A 379 -15.47 -10.36 12.20
N ALA A 380 -16.52 -9.65 11.78
CA ALA A 380 -17.16 -9.92 10.50
C ALA A 380 -16.17 -9.70 9.35
N MET A 381 -16.13 -10.62 8.39
CA MET A 381 -15.24 -10.52 7.24
C MET A 381 -15.85 -11.12 5.98
N TYR A 382 -15.42 -10.64 4.83
CA TYR A 382 -15.70 -11.27 3.54
C TYR A 382 -14.51 -12.16 3.09
N PRO A 383 -14.78 -13.37 2.58
CA PRO A 383 -13.75 -14.33 2.18
C PRO A 383 -13.17 -14.04 0.79
N TYR A 384 -12.73 -12.81 0.51
CA TYR A 384 -12.17 -12.40 -0.79
C TYR A 384 -10.98 -13.27 -1.25
N PHE A 385 -10.12 -13.63 -0.31
CA PHE A 385 -8.88 -14.40 -0.48
C PHE A 385 -9.05 -15.88 -0.09
N LEU A 386 -10.26 -16.38 0.19
CA LEU A 386 -10.44 -17.80 0.51
C LEU A 386 -9.93 -18.67 -0.66
N PRO A 387 -8.99 -19.62 -0.44
CA PRO A 387 -8.52 -20.52 -1.48
C PRO A 387 -9.66 -21.26 -2.17
N MET A 388 -9.48 -21.62 -3.44
CA MET A 388 -10.52 -22.33 -4.19
C MET A 388 -9.96 -23.44 -5.07
N VAL A 389 -10.79 -24.44 -5.32
CA VAL A 389 -10.50 -25.48 -6.31
C VAL A 389 -11.29 -25.15 -7.57
N ARG A 390 -10.59 -24.98 -8.70
CA ARG A 390 -11.18 -24.63 -9.99
C ARG A 390 -11.10 -25.83 -10.95
N PRO A 391 -12.21 -26.26 -11.57
CA PRO A 391 -12.18 -27.23 -12.66
C PRO A 391 -11.41 -26.69 -13.87
N ILE A 392 -10.61 -27.55 -14.50
CA ILE A 392 -9.91 -27.28 -15.76
C ILE A 392 -10.25 -28.39 -16.77
N GLU A 393 -9.79 -28.26 -18.03
CA GLU A 393 -10.09 -29.21 -19.13
C GLU A 393 -9.87 -30.67 -18.70
N GLU A 394 -8.75 -30.94 -18.03
CA GLU A 394 -8.46 -32.24 -17.43
C GLU A 394 -8.09 -32.08 -15.94
N GLY A 395 -9.08 -32.23 -15.06
CA GLY A 395 -8.88 -32.27 -13.60
C GLY A 395 -9.21 -30.96 -12.88
N TYR A 396 -8.45 -30.66 -11.82
CA TYR A 396 -8.71 -29.56 -10.90
C TYR A 396 -7.43 -28.81 -10.54
N TRP A 397 -7.52 -27.49 -10.45
CA TRP A 397 -6.45 -26.62 -10.00
C TRP A 397 -6.79 -26.04 -8.63
N TYR A 398 -5.94 -26.32 -7.64
CA TYR A 398 -5.96 -25.64 -6.35
C TYR A 398 -5.33 -24.25 -6.47
N LEU A 399 -6.16 -23.20 -6.35
CA LEU A 399 -5.72 -21.81 -6.30
C LEU A 399 -5.52 -21.39 -4.85
N ALA A 400 -4.29 -21.00 -4.51
CA ALA A 400 -3.93 -20.34 -3.26
C ALA A 400 -4.63 -18.96 -3.15
N GLU A 401 -4.52 -18.31 -2.00
CA GLU A 401 -5.35 -17.18 -1.60
C GLU A 401 -5.31 -15.99 -2.57
N ASP A 402 -4.12 -15.69 -3.08
CA ASP A 402 -3.80 -14.62 -3.99
C ASP A 402 -4.37 -14.89 -5.39
N TYR A 403 -4.20 -16.11 -5.91
CA TYR A 403 -4.79 -16.49 -7.20
C TYR A 403 -6.30 -16.72 -7.13
N ALA A 404 -6.82 -17.16 -5.98
CA ALA A 404 -8.25 -17.27 -5.74
C ALA A 404 -8.92 -15.89 -5.75
N PHE A 405 -8.30 -14.86 -5.15
CA PHE A 405 -8.77 -13.48 -5.29
C PHE A 405 -8.79 -13.04 -6.76
N CYS A 406 -7.69 -13.27 -7.49
CA CYS A 406 -7.58 -12.91 -8.89
C CYS A 406 -8.65 -13.60 -9.76
N GLU A 407 -8.93 -14.87 -9.50
CA GLU A 407 -10.01 -15.62 -10.18
C GLU A 407 -11.38 -15.01 -9.88
N ARG A 408 -11.68 -14.67 -8.62
CA ARG A 408 -12.94 -13.97 -8.26
C ARG A 408 -13.06 -12.62 -8.97
N ALA A 409 -11.98 -11.86 -9.03
CA ALA A 409 -11.94 -10.58 -9.74
C ALA A 409 -12.26 -10.75 -11.23
N ARG A 410 -11.67 -11.76 -11.88
CA ARG A 410 -11.92 -12.08 -13.29
C ARG A 410 -13.34 -12.55 -13.55
N GLN A 411 -13.88 -13.45 -12.71
CA GLN A 411 -15.28 -13.87 -12.76
C GLN A 411 -16.25 -12.68 -12.60
N SER A 412 -15.77 -11.62 -11.93
CA SER A 412 -16.52 -10.37 -11.76
C SER A 412 -16.32 -9.37 -12.90
N GLY A 413 -15.47 -9.67 -13.88
CA GLY A 413 -15.24 -8.88 -15.09
C GLY A 413 -14.00 -7.99 -15.06
N PHE A 414 -13.14 -8.09 -14.05
CA PHE A 414 -11.92 -7.29 -13.97
C PHE A 414 -10.75 -7.94 -14.70
N ARG A 415 -9.92 -7.08 -15.31
CA ARG A 415 -8.60 -7.42 -15.85
C ARG A 415 -7.53 -7.06 -14.82
N ILE A 416 -6.44 -7.82 -14.81
CA ILE A 416 -5.34 -7.66 -13.85
C ILE A 416 -4.12 -7.27 -14.65
N PHE A 417 -3.45 -6.19 -14.25
CA PHE A 417 -2.26 -5.71 -14.91
C PHE A 417 -1.06 -5.74 -13.99
N ALA A 418 0.12 -5.75 -14.57
CA ALA A 418 1.37 -5.57 -13.88
C ALA A 418 2.20 -4.50 -14.59
N ASP A 419 2.89 -3.67 -13.81
CA ASP A 419 3.91 -2.80 -14.34
C ASP A 419 5.28 -3.48 -14.19
N SER A 420 5.84 -3.96 -15.31
CA SER A 420 7.13 -4.64 -15.31
C SER A 420 8.34 -3.68 -15.28
N SER A 421 8.14 -2.36 -15.30
CA SER A 421 9.24 -1.42 -15.10
C SER A 421 9.65 -1.29 -13.62
N ILE A 422 8.77 -1.69 -12.69
CA ILE A 422 8.97 -1.53 -11.25
C ILE A 422 9.85 -2.65 -10.69
N ARG A 423 11.09 -2.32 -10.31
CA ARG A 423 12.02 -3.26 -9.68
C ARG A 423 11.59 -3.61 -8.26
N LEU A 424 11.23 -4.88 -8.06
CA LEU A 424 10.99 -5.47 -6.75
C LEU A 424 12.05 -6.53 -6.41
N TRP A 425 12.30 -6.70 -5.12
CA TRP A 425 13.15 -7.75 -4.57
C TRP A 425 12.34 -8.65 -3.66
N HIS A 426 12.46 -9.97 -3.82
CA HIS A 426 11.91 -10.90 -2.85
C HIS A 426 13.03 -11.29 -1.89
N ILE A 427 12.91 -10.92 -0.63
CA ILE A 427 13.99 -11.04 0.35
C ILE A 427 13.88 -12.39 1.06
N GLY A 428 14.94 -13.20 0.93
CA GLY A 428 15.04 -14.50 1.59
C GLY A 428 16.45 -14.74 2.08
N THR A 429 16.99 -15.93 1.80
CA THR A 429 18.41 -16.24 2.07
C THR A 429 19.39 -15.29 1.35
N TYR A 430 18.93 -14.67 0.27
CA TYR A 430 19.55 -13.54 -0.40
C TYR A 430 18.43 -12.70 -1.07
N ARG A 431 18.78 -11.61 -1.75
CA ARG A 431 17.83 -10.77 -2.49
C ARG A 431 17.55 -11.39 -3.86
N TYR A 432 16.35 -11.91 -4.07
CA TYR A 432 15.93 -12.50 -5.34
C TYR A 432 15.39 -11.41 -6.27
N GLY A 433 15.95 -11.29 -7.48
CA GLY A 433 15.51 -10.39 -8.55
C GLY A 433 14.85 -11.14 -9.71
N TRP A 434 14.34 -10.41 -10.71
CA TRP A 434 13.71 -11.02 -11.90
C TRP A 434 14.60 -12.04 -12.61
N GLU A 435 15.91 -11.79 -12.58
CA GLU A 435 16.93 -12.67 -13.16
C GLU A 435 16.89 -14.07 -12.55
N ASP A 436 16.54 -14.19 -11.27
CA ASP A 436 16.43 -15.49 -10.58
C ASP A 436 15.21 -16.31 -11.06
N ALA A 437 14.23 -15.69 -11.71
CA ALA A 437 13.10 -16.40 -12.29
C ALA A 437 13.43 -17.03 -13.65
N GLY A 438 14.31 -16.41 -14.43
CA GLY A 438 14.61 -16.81 -15.82
C GLY A 438 15.98 -17.46 -16.02
N LEU A 439 17.02 -16.96 -15.34
CA LEU A 439 18.41 -17.32 -15.60
C LEU A 439 18.87 -18.45 -14.67
N GLU A 440 19.68 -19.35 -15.22
CA GLU A 440 20.43 -20.31 -14.42
C GLU A 440 21.70 -19.65 -13.90
N ARG A 441 21.88 -19.65 -12.58
CA ARG A 441 23.12 -19.16 -11.98
C ARG A 441 24.23 -20.13 -12.36
N GLN A 442 25.17 -19.67 -13.16
CA GLN A 442 26.33 -20.47 -13.54
C GLN A 442 27.04 -21.00 -12.29
N ARG A 443 27.22 -22.33 -12.24
CA ARG A 443 28.01 -23.03 -11.24
C ARG A 443 29.20 -23.64 -11.95
N PHE A 444 30.40 -23.30 -11.49
CA PHE A 444 31.62 -23.86 -12.06
C PHE A 444 31.92 -25.20 -11.38
N GLY A 445 32.10 -26.26 -12.17
CA GLY A 445 32.47 -27.59 -11.65
C GLY A 445 33.85 -27.62 -10.98
N ALA A 446 34.69 -26.64 -11.29
CA ALA A 446 35.90 -26.31 -10.55
C ALA A 446 35.95 -24.80 -10.37
N PHE A 447 36.18 -24.35 -9.14
CA PHE A 447 36.36 -22.94 -8.82
C PHE A 447 37.59 -22.81 -7.93
N THR A 448 38.60 -22.08 -8.42
CA THR A 448 39.78 -21.76 -7.62
C THR A 448 39.49 -20.48 -6.84
N LEU A 449 39.17 -20.64 -5.56
CA LEU A 449 39.09 -19.52 -4.63
C LEU A 449 40.52 -19.10 -4.27
N ASN A 450 41.02 -18.06 -4.93
CA ASN A 450 42.37 -17.56 -4.73
C ASN A 450 42.43 -16.70 -3.45
N PHE A 451 43.04 -17.24 -2.39
CA PHE A 451 43.25 -16.55 -1.11
C PHE A 451 44.56 -15.73 -1.05
N GLY A 452 45.23 -15.60 -2.20
CA GLY A 452 46.44 -14.80 -2.43
C GLY A 452 46.60 -14.57 -3.94
N PRO A 453 47.66 -13.91 -4.42
CA PRO A 453 47.91 -13.78 -5.85
C PRO A 453 48.30 -15.15 -6.43
N GLY A 454 47.30 -15.96 -6.76
CA GLY A 454 47.46 -17.26 -7.41
C GLY A 454 47.79 -17.11 -8.91
N PRO A 455 48.43 -18.11 -9.53
CA PRO A 455 48.96 -18.01 -10.89
C PRO A 455 47.83 -17.81 -11.90
N GLY A 456 48.02 -16.82 -12.77
CA GLY A 456 47.03 -16.30 -13.68
C GLY A 456 46.29 -17.37 -14.47
N LEU A 457 44.99 -17.48 -14.22
CA LEU A 457 44.04 -17.75 -15.29
C LEU A 457 44.30 -16.70 -16.35
N ALA A 458 44.71 -17.15 -17.54
CA ALA A 458 44.93 -16.30 -18.69
C ALA A 458 43.75 -15.34 -18.83
N ARG A 459 44.02 -14.06 -18.57
CA ARG A 459 43.15 -12.96 -18.94
C ARG A 459 43.02 -13.01 -20.45
N GLU A 460 41.94 -13.58 -20.97
CA GLU A 460 41.57 -13.30 -22.35
C GLU A 460 41.22 -11.82 -22.42
N THR A 461 42.12 -11.09 -23.08
CA THR A 461 42.17 -9.65 -23.35
C THR A 461 42.37 -8.76 -22.12
N GLU A 462 43.64 -8.67 -21.68
CA GLU A 462 44.17 -7.36 -21.33
C GLU A 462 44.01 -6.47 -22.57
N THR A 463 43.01 -5.60 -22.58
CA THR A 463 43.22 -4.29 -23.18
C THR A 463 44.34 -3.67 -22.35
N GLU A 464 45.59 -3.84 -22.79
CA GLU A 464 46.73 -3.13 -22.20
C GLU A 464 46.33 -1.66 -22.10
N ARG A 465 46.46 -1.07 -20.90
CA ARG A 465 46.24 0.37 -20.72
C ARG A 465 47.03 1.09 -21.82
N PRO A 466 46.44 2.09 -22.50
CA PRO A 466 47.17 2.87 -23.48
C PRO A 466 48.52 3.33 -22.92
N PRO A 467 49.61 3.34 -23.71
CA PRO A 467 50.94 3.66 -23.21
C PRO A 467 51.00 4.97 -22.40
N ALA A 468 50.24 5.98 -22.81
CA ALA A 468 50.10 7.25 -22.08
C ALA A 468 49.57 7.06 -20.65
N LEU A 469 48.54 6.23 -20.49
CA LEU A 469 47.91 5.95 -19.20
C LEU A 469 48.80 5.08 -18.30
N LYS A 470 49.58 4.17 -18.89
CA LYS A 470 50.59 3.38 -18.17
C LYS A 470 51.72 4.27 -17.65
N ASN A 471 52.22 5.19 -18.48
CA ASN A 471 53.24 6.15 -18.10
C ASN A 471 52.75 7.14 -17.03
N PHE A 472 51.49 7.58 -17.15
CA PHE A 472 50.86 8.44 -16.15
C PHE A 472 50.71 7.69 -14.81
N ALA A 473 50.18 6.46 -14.81
CA ALA A 473 50.02 5.66 -13.60
C ALA A 473 51.36 5.40 -12.86
N ALA A 474 52.47 5.26 -13.60
CA ALA A 474 53.80 5.06 -13.02
C ALA A 474 54.30 6.25 -12.19
N GLN A 475 53.71 7.45 -12.36
CA GLN A 475 54.03 8.64 -11.58
C GLN A 475 53.31 8.66 -10.21
N TYR A 476 52.29 7.81 -10.04
CA TYR A 476 51.36 7.82 -8.91
C TYR A 476 51.20 6.42 -8.29
N SER A 477 52.30 5.90 -7.73
CA SER A 477 52.34 4.56 -7.17
C SER A 477 51.52 4.42 -5.89
N TRP A 478 50.75 3.34 -5.81
CA TRP A 478 50.13 2.88 -4.57
C TRP A 478 51.20 2.42 -3.56
N PRO A 479 50.97 2.58 -2.24
CA PRO A 479 51.88 2.03 -1.25
C PRO A 479 51.91 0.49 -1.34
N PRO A 480 53.03 -0.14 -0.93
CA PRO A 480 53.21 -1.59 -1.06
C PRO A 480 52.26 -2.42 -0.18
N GLU A 481 51.76 -1.82 0.90
CA GLU A 481 50.86 -2.45 1.86
C GLU A 481 49.65 -1.57 2.14
N LYS A 482 48.54 -2.21 2.53
CA LYS A 482 47.28 -1.52 2.85
C LYS A 482 47.48 -0.73 4.15
N PRO A 483 47.25 0.60 4.16
CA PRO A 483 47.32 1.38 5.39
C PRO A 483 46.31 0.87 6.43
N ASP A 484 46.80 0.66 7.65
CA ASP A 484 45.96 0.38 8.82
C ASP A 484 45.50 1.71 9.43
N VAL A 485 44.34 2.17 8.97
CA VAL A 485 43.74 3.44 9.38
C VAL A 485 42.27 3.23 9.68
N ARG A 486 41.73 4.08 10.56
CA ARG A 486 40.33 4.03 10.95
C ARG A 486 39.44 4.22 9.70
N PRO A 487 38.38 3.42 9.52
CA PRO A 487 37.44 3.61 8.43
C PRO A 487 36.84 5.01 8.41
N SER A 488 36.43 5.45 7.22
CA SER A 488 35.77 6.76 7.06
C SER A 488 34.57 6.90 8.01
N PRO A 489 34.33 8.08 8.60
CA PRO A 489 33.13 8.32 9.40
C PRO A 489 31.86 8.05 8.58
N HIS A 490 30.76 7.68 9.26
CA HIS A 490 29.51 7.20 8.64
C HIS A 490 28.85 8.20 7.67
N ARG A 491 29.25 9.48 7.70
CA ARG A 491 28.87 10.48 6.69
C ARG A 491 29.80 10.34 5.50
N ASN A 492 29.33 9.64 4.48
CA ASN A 492 30.10 9.43 3.28
C ASN A 492 29.21 9.92 2.14
N TRP A 493 29.47 11.14 1.66
CA TRP A 493 28.57 11.88 0.77
C TRP A 493 28.63 11.30 -0.64
N LEU A 494 27.47 10.83 -1.12
CA LEU A 494 27.20 10.42 -2.49
C LEU A 494 25.70 10.14 -2.57
N PHE A 495 24.91 11.18 -2.83
CA PHE A 495 23.45 11.13 -2.74
C PHE A 495 22.83 10.40 -3.95
N PRO A 496 21.59 9.88 -3.83
CA PRO A 496 20.95 9.12 -4.91
C PRO A 496 20.87 9.88 -6.25
N GLY A 497 20.68 11.20 -6.19
CA GLY A 497 20.63 12.05 -7.39
C GLY A 497 21.96 12.06 -8.16
N THR A 498 23.08 12.20 -7.46
CA THR A 498 24.43 12.14 -8.03
C THR A 498 24.77 10.75 -8.55
N GLN A 499 24.36 9.69 -7.82
CA GLN A 499 24.48 8.31 -8.29
C GLN A 499 23.75 8.10 -9.61
N GLU A 500 22.57 8.68 -9.78
CA GLU A 500 21.81 8.64 -11.02
C GLU A 500 22.49 9.42 -12.15
N ALA A 501 22.98 10.64 -11.87
CA ALA A 501 23.70 11.45 -12.85
C ALA A 501 24.95 10.72 -13.39
N LEU A 502 25.73 10.11 -12.51
CA LEU A 502 26.91 9.30 -12.86
C LEU A 502 26.52 8.03 -13.63
N ALA A 503 25.53 7.26 -13.13
CA ALA A 503 25.10 6.01 -13.77
C ALA A 503 24.52 6.22 -15.18
N ARG A 504 23.91 7.38 -15.46
CA ARG A 504 23.42 7.76 -16.79
C ARG A 504 24.52 8.28 -17.73
N SER A 505 25.69 8.60 -17.19
CA SER A 505 26.79 9.22 -17.93
C SER A 505 27.93 8.23 -18.23
N VAL A 506 27.98 7.13 -17.48
CA VAL A 506 28.91 6.02 -17.70
C VAL A 506 28.28 4.97 -18.61
N SER A 507 29.05 4.44 -19.56
CA SER A 507 28.62 3.36 -20.47
C SER A 507 29.63 2.21 -20.49
N GLN A 508 29.28 1.10 -21.16
CA GLN A 508 30.22 -0.02 -21.34
C GLN A 508 31.44 0.34 -22.21
N ALA A 509 31.37 1.44 -22.97
CA ALA A 509 32.47 1.96 -23.78
C ALA A 509 33.33 2.99 -23.05
N THR A 510 33.00 3.34 -21.80
CA THR A 510 33.81 4.25 -20.99
C THR A 510 35.12 3.57 -20.62
N GLU A 511 36.25 4.22 -20.95
CA GLU A 511 37.61 3.71 -20.74
C GLU A 511 38.39 4.58 -19.76
N LEU A 512 38.11 5.88 -19.69
CA LEU A 512 38.81 6.82 -18.80
C LEU A 512 37.85 7.78 -18.10
N ILE A 513 37.90 7.80 -16.77
CA ILE A 513 37.13 8.70 -15.91
C ILE A 513 38.10 9.53 -15.09
N VAL A 514 37.84 10.84 -14.98
CA VAL A 514 38.55 11.74 -14.07
C VAL A 514 37.57 12.23 -13.02
N GLU A 515 37.93 12.08 -11.76
CA GLU A 515 37.19 12.59 -10.60
C GLU A 515 38.01 13.69 -9.93
N VAL A 516 37.36 14.81 -9.60
CA VAL A 516 37.95 15.95 -8.93
C VAL A 516 37.23 16.16 -7.61
N GLY A 517 37.94 15.97 -6.50
CA GLY A 517 37.35 15.84 -5.16
C GLY A 517 37.02 14.38 -4.87
N SER A 518 38.00 13.65 -4.35
CA SER A 518 37.89 12.19 -4.15
C SER A 518 37.72 11.79 -2.69
N TRP A 519 38.04 12.68 -1.74
CA TRP A 519 37.89 12.47 -0.31
C TRP A 519 38.44 11.10 0.14
N THR A 520 37.65 10.31 0.87
CA THR A 520 37.93 8.92 1.28
C THR A 520 37.48 7.87 0.25
N GLY A 521 37.06 8.30 -0.94
CA GLY A 521 36.94 7.48 -2.15
C GLY A 521 35.58 6.81 -2.37
N ARG A 522 34.48 7.29 -1.77
CA ARG A 522 33.16 6.66 -1.94
C ARG A 522 32.65 6.75 -3.39
N SER A 523 32.67 7.94 -3.95
CA SER A 523 32.37 8.22 -5.35
C SER A 523 33.37 7.53 -6.28
N THR A 524 34.66 7.52 -5.95
CA THR A 524 35.71 6.78 -6.69
C THR A 524 35.37 5.29 -6.82
N ARG A 525 35.02 4.62 -5.70
CA ARG A 525 34.62 3.19 -5.71
C ARG A 525 33.32 2.97 -6.47
N PHE A 526 32.39 3.91 -6.38
CA PHE A 526 31.14 3.85 -7.13
C PHE A 526 31.39 3.91 -8.64
N LEU A 527 32.23 4.85 -9.10
CA LEU A 527 32.65 4.97 -10.50
C LEU A 527 33.42 3.74 -10.98
N ALA A 528 34.36 3.24 -10.18
CA ALA A 528 35.11 2.03 -10.46
C ALA A 528 34.20 0.80 -10.63
N GLY A 529 33.18 0.67 -9.76
CA GLY A 529 32.17 -0.38 -9.84
C GLY A 529 31.20 -0.23 -11.02
N LEU A 530 30.83 1.00 -11.40
CA LEU A 530 29.98 1.27 -12.56
C LEU A 530 30.68 0.95 -13.88
N ALA A 531 32.00 1.18 -13.97
CA ALA A 531 32.79 0.94 -15.17
C ALA A 531 34.00 0.02 -14.90
N PRO A 532 33.81 -1.30 -14.72
CA PRO A 532 34.89 -2.22 -14.32
C PRO A 532 36.11 -2.29 -15.25
N LYS A 533 35.97 -1.80 -16.50
CA LYS A 533 37.05 -1.74 -17.49
C LYS A 533 37.70 -0.36 -17.61
N ALA A 534 37.06 0.69 -17.09
CA ALA A 534 37.59 2.05 -17.16
C ALA A 534 38.67 2.26 -16.10
N THR A 535 39.65 3.11 -16.38
CA THR A 535 40.56 3.63 -15.36
C THR A 535 39.96 4.90 -14.74
N VAL A 536 40.02 5.02 -13.41
CA VAL A 536 39.55 6.19 -12.66
C VAL A 536 40.77 6.97 -12.15
N ILE A 537 40.93 8.21 -12.61
CA ILE A 537 41.94 9.13 -12.08
C ILE A 537 41.26 9.96 -10.98
N ALA A 538 41.65 9.72 -9.74
CA ALA A 538 41.10 10.39 -8.55
C ALA A 538 42.00 11.55 -8.15
N ILE A 539 41.55 12.79 -8.36
CA ILE A 539 42.29 14.01 -8.06
C ILE A 539 41.80 14.60 -6.74
N ASP A 540 42.70 14.73 -5.79
CA ASP A 540 42.45 15.45 -4.54
C ASP A 540 43.78 15.90 -3.92
N HIS A 541 43.77 16.97 -3.14
CA HIS A 541 44.92 17.35 -2.32
C HIS A 541 45.01 16.57 -0.99
N TRP A 542 43.91 15.94 -0.57
CA TRP A 542 43.69 15.27 0.72
C TRP A 542 44.06 16.12 1.93
N LYS A 543 43.65 17.40 1.92
CA LYS A 543 43.88 18.35 3.02
C LYS A 543 42.62 18.77 3.78
N GLY A 544 41.43 18.38 3.33
CA GLY A 544 40.20 18.99 3.80
C GLY A 544 39.80 20.20 2.95
N SER A 545 38.53 20.58 3.05
CA SER A 545 38.00 21.84 2.51
C SER A 545 37.71 22.76 3.71
N PRO A 546 37.63 24.09 3.55
CA PRO A 546 37.48 25.03 4.67
C PRO A 546 36.31 24.71 5.63
N GLU A 547 35.21 24.17 5.11
CA GLU A 547 34.03 23.75 5.85
C GLU A 547 34.27 22.51 6.73
N HIS A 548 35.25 21.67 6.38
CA HIS A 548 35.61 20.48 7.13
C HIS A 548 36.46 20.79 8.38
N GLU A 549 37.20 21.91 8.38
CA GLU A 549 38.08 22.30 9.51
C GLU A 549 37.30 22.65 10.78
N GLN A 550 36.02 23.00 10.64
CA GLN A 550 35.15 23.41 11.75
C GLN A 550 34.32 22.26 12.32
N ASP A 551 34.37 21.05 11.74
CA ASP A 551 33.61 19.89 12.18
C ASP A 551 34.42 19.03 13.19
N PRO A 552 34.02 18.97 14.48
CA PRO A 552 34.71 18.18 15.50
C PRO A 552 34.76 16.67 15.19
N GLU A 553 33.80 16.13 14.42
CA GLU A 553 33.78 14.71 14.03
C GLU A 553 34.81 14.41 12.93
N LEU A 554 35.18 15.40 12.12
CA LEU A 554 36.13 15.24 11.00
C LEU A 554 37.56 15.59 11.39
N ALA A 555 37.76 16.41 12.44
CA ALA A 555 39.07 16.90 12.87
C ALA A 555 40.12 15.79 13.07
N GLU A 556 39.73 14.63 13.62
CA GLU A 556 40.62 13.48 13.82
C GLU A 556 40.96 12.73 12.51
N HIS A 557 40.14 12.89 11.47
CA HIS A 557 40.28 12.20 10.18
C HIS A 557 41.01 13.04 9.12
N LEU A 558 40.96 14.37 9.21
CA LEU A 558 41.60 15.29 8.26
C LEU A 558 43.10 14.99 7.99
N PRO A 559 43.93 14.66 8.99
CA PRO A 559 45.35 14.34 8.74
C PRO A 559 45.58 13.01 7.99
N HIS A 560 44.56 12.16 7.89
CA HIS A 560 44.64 10.78 7.41
C HIS A 560 43.76 10.50 6.18
N LEU A 561 43.29 11.55 5.48
CA LEU A 561 42.35 11.39 4.36
C LEU A 561 42.94 10.56 3.22
N TYR A 562 44.22 10.76 2.88
CA TYR A 562 44.88 10.00 1.82
C TYR A 562 45.05 8.54 2.19
N GLU A 563 45.52 8.24 3.39
CA GLU A 563 45.69 6.87 3.88
C GLU A 563 44.33 6.16 3.96
N THR A 564 43.27 6.88 4.36
CA THR A 564 41.89 6.38 4.39
C THR A 564 41.38 6.09 2.99
N PHE A 565 41.58 7.00 2.03
CA PHE A 565 41.28 6.78 0.62
C PHE A 565 41.96 5.51 0.09
N VAL A 566 43.27 5.36 0.32
CA VAL A 566 44.04 4.19 -0.10
C VAL A 566 43.49 2.92 0.54
N SER A 567 43.20 2.94 1.84
CA SER A 567 42.67 1.79 2.56
C SER A 567 41.28 1.35 2.04
N GLU A 568 40.40 2.32 1.79
CA GLU A 568 39.04 2.08 1.33
C GLU A 568 39.00 1.62 -0.14
N CYS A 569 39.80 2.25 -1.00
CA CYS A 569 39.90 1.94 -2.43
C CYS A 569 40.84 0.77 -2.75
N TRP A 570 41.40 0.10 -1.73
CA TRP A 570 42.44 -0.92 -1.88
C TRP A 570 42.10 -2.02 -2.90
N ASN A 571 40.85 -2.47 -2.92
CA ASN A 571 40.40 -3.54 -3.82
C ASN A 571 40.24 -3.11 -5.29
N TYR A 572 40.30 -1.80 -5.55
CA TYR A 572 40.19 -1.19 -6.88
C TYR A 572 41.51 -0.55 -7.34
N ARG A 573 42.63 -0.75 -6.63
CA ARG A 573 43.93 -0.10 -6.92
C ARG A 573 44.48 -0.35 -8.33
N ASP A 574 44.14 -1.49 -8.93
CA ASP A 574 44.51 -1.81 -10.32
C ASP A 574 43.67 -1.06 -11.36
N GLN A 575 42.70 -0.26 -10.92
CA GLN A 575 41.79 0.55 -11.73
C GLN A 575 41.91 2.05 -11.42
N ILE A 576 42.44 2.40 -10.24
CA ILE A 576 42.46 3.78 -9.73
C ILE A 576 43.88 4.36 -9.75
N ILE A 577 44.01 5.60 -10.21
CA ILE A 577 45.24 6.39 -10.16
C ILE A 577 45.01 7.58 -9.20
N PRO A 578 45.59 7.58 -7.98
CA PRO A 578 45.44 8.67 -7.03
C PRO A 578 46.41 9.83 -7.33
N VAL A 579 45.88 10.95 -7.80
CA VAL A 579 46.64 12.15 -8.15
C VAL A 579 46.56 13.16 -7.02
N LYS A 580 47.64 13.25 -6.22
CA LYS A 580 47.74 14.22 -5.11
C LYS A 580 48.05 15.62 -5.61
N ALA A 581 47.03 16.38 -5.97
CA ALA A 581 47.11 17.73 -6.53
C ALA A 581 45.82 18.52 -6.27
N GLY A 582 45.88 19.86 -6.39
CA GLY A 582 44.65 20.66 -6.43
C GLY A 582 43.88 20.44 -7.74
N SER A 583 42.57 20.73 -7.75
CA SER A 583 41.66 20.45 -8.87
C SER A 583 42.21 20.84 -10.25
N THR A 584 42.42 22.14 -10.50
CA THR A 584 42.93 22.63 -11.80
C THR A 584 44.32 22.12 -12.17
N GLU A 585 45.19 21.92 -11.19
CA GLU A 585 46.53 21.38 -11.41
C GLU A 585 46.46 19.90 -11.84
N GLY A 586 45.62 19.10 -11.17
CA GLY A 586 45.40 17.71 -11.52
C GLY A 586 44.81 17.56 -12.92
N LEU A 587 43.80 18.37 -13.26
CA LEU A 587 43.21 18.39 -14.60
C LEU A 587 44.26 18.75 -15.68
N GLN A 588 45.13 19.73 -15.41
CA GLN A 588 46.24 20.09 -16.30
C GLN A 588 47.22 18.95 -16.49
N ARG A 589 47.64 18.27 -15.41
CA ARG A 589 48.55 17.11 -15.50
C ARG A 589 47.96 15.98 -16.36
N VAL A 590 46.66 15.73 -16.26
CA VAL A 590 45.97 14.76 -17.12
C VAL A 590 46.07 15.18 -18.59
N ALA A 591 45.72 16.44 -18.90
CA ALA A 591 45.76 16.97 -20.28
C ALA A 591 47.18 17.01 -20.88
N GLU A 592 48.19 17.45 -20.11
CA GLU A 592 49.59 17.54 -20.55
C GLU A 592 50.21 16.18 -20.86
N ASN A 593 49.69 15.10 -20.24
CA ASN A 593 50.08 13.72 -20.55
C ASN A 593 49.28 13.13 -21.73
N GLY A 594 48.50 13.95 -22.44
CA GLY A 594 47.74 13.55 -23.63
C GLY A 594 46.58 12.61 -23.32
N LEU A 595 46.07 12.62 -22.09
CA LEU A 595 44.93 11.80 -21.68
C LEU A 595 43.63 12.54 -21.94
N GLU A 596 42.65 11.86 -22.54
CA GLU A 596 41.35 12.41 -22.86
C GLU A 596 40.26 11.59 -22.16
N PRO A 597 39.71 12.06 -21.03
CA PRO A 597 38.67 11.35 -20.32
C PRO A 597 37.36 11.33 -21.10
N ASP A 598 36.64 10.22 -21.00
CA ASP A 598 35.25 10.11 -21.47
C ASP A 598 34.31 10.89 -20.55
N LEU A 599 34.64 10.94 -19.26
CA LEU A 599 33.85 11.58 -18.22
C LEU A 599 34.75 12.32 -17.22
N VAL A 600 34.34 13.54 -16.86
CA VAL A 600 34.89 14.31 -15.73
C VAL A 600 33.78 14.52 -14.70
N TYR A 601 34.02 14.08 -13.46
CA TYR A 601 33.16 14.29 -12.31
C TYR A 601 33.76 15.36 -11.38
N LEU A 602 32.98 16.39 -11.05
CA LEU A 602 33.39 17.55 -10.23
C LEU A 602 32.63 17.56 -8.89
N ASP A 603 33.36 17.39 -7.79
CA ASP A 603 32.83 17.26 -6.42
C ASP A 603 33.87 17.70 -5.36
N ALA A 604 34.50 18.86 -5.60
CA ALA A 604 35.59 19.38 -4.78
C ALA A 604 35.12 20.47 -3.79
N ASP A 605 35.52 21.72 -3.98
CA ASP A 605 35.14 22.86 -3.12
C ASP A 605 33.82 23.49 -3.60
N HIS A 606 32.95 23.86 -2.66
CA HIS A 606 31.63 24.48 -2.95
C HIS A 606 31.67 26.00 -3.06
N ALA A 607 32.83 26.64 -2.87
CA ALA A 607 33.01 28.06 -3.09
C ALA A 607 32.80 28.42 -4.58
N TYR A 608 32.02 29.46 -4.82
CA TYR A 608 31.64 29.91 -6.16
C TYR A 608 32.85 30.06 -7.10
N GLU A 609 33.92 30.73 -6.66
CA GLU A 609 35.13 30.96 -7.45
C GLU A 609 35.86 29.64 -7.79
N SER A 610 35.89 28.69 -6.85
CA SER A 610 36.49 27.37 -7.04
C SER A 610 35.72 26.56 -8.09
N VAL A 611 34.39 26.50 -7.98
CA VAL A 611 33.53 25.77 -8.94
C VAL A 611 33.61 26.36 -10.34
N VAL A 612 33.57 27.70 -10.46
CA VAL A 612 33.74 28.38 -11.76
C VAL A 612 35.08 28.00 -12.40
N LYS A 613 36.16 27.96 -11.61
CA LYS A 613 37.50 27.65 -12.10
C LYS A 613 37.61 26.19 -12.54
N ASP A 614 37.11 25.26 -11.75
CA ASP A 614 37.16 23.82 -12.03
C ASP A 614 36.31 23.46 -13.26
N LEU A 615 35.09 23.99 -13.33
CA LEU A 615 34.19 23.76 -14.47
C LEU A 615 34.74 24.34 -15.77
N ASN A 616 35.25 25.58 -15.76
CA ASN A 616 35.88 26.16 -16.95
C ASN A 616 37.12 25.36 -17.39
N THR A 617 37.97 24.98 -16.44
CA THR A 617 39.19 24.20 -16.72
C THR A 617 38.84 22.84 -17.33
N ALA A 618 37.85 22.12 -16.79
CA ALA A 618 37.41 20.84 -17.33
C ALA A 618 36.81 20.99 -18.74
N LEU A 619 36.00 22.03 -18.98
CA LEU A 619 35.41 22.31 -20.29
C LEU A 619 36.45 22.71 -21.35
N ASP A 620 37.49 23.45 -20.97
CA ASP A 620 38.56 23.90 -21.86
C ASP A 620 39.54 22.78 -22.21
N LEU A 621 39.96 22.00 -21.23
CA LEU A 621 40.93 20.91 -21.43
C LEU A 621 40.28 19.68 -22.07
N PHE A 622 39.01 19.40 -21.76
CA PHE A 622 38.33 18.17 -22.18
C PHE A 622 37.02 18.47 -22.92
N PRO A 623 37.08 19.08 -24.11
CA PRO A 623 35.91 19.50 -24.88
C PRO A 623 35.06 18.33 -25.42
N ARG A 624 35.52 17.08 -25.26
CA ARG A 624 34.80 15.86 -25.63
C ARG A 624 34.23 15.09 -24.44
N ALA A 625 34.75 15.31 -23.23
CA ALA A 625 34.31 14.60 -22.04
C ALA A 625 32.87 14.98 -21.66
N ILE A 626 32.12 14.03 -21.12
CA ILE A 626 30.87 14.30 -20.41
C ILE A 626 31.23 14.93 -19.06
N ILE A 627 30.67 16.08 -18.75
CA ILE A 627 30.91 16.76 -17.46
C ILE A 627 29.71 16.53 -16.54
N VAL A 628 29.98 15.96 -15.38
CA VAL A 628 29.01 15.70 -14.30
C VAL A 628 29.52 16.37 -13.03
N GLY A 629 28.65 16.84 -12.15
CA GLY A 629 29.04 17.30 -10.83
C GLY A 629 27.97 17.05 -9.77
N ASP A 630 28.31 17.37 -8.52
CA ASP A 630 27.43 17.24 -7.35
C ASP A 630 27.04 18.62 -6.79
N ASP A 631 26.21 18.61 -5.73
CA ASP A 631 25.93 19.73 -4.85
C ASP A 631 25.23 20.95 -5.49
N LEU A 632 24.38 20.74 -6.51
CA LEU A 632 23.55 21.78 -7.12
C LEU A 632 22.57 22.45 -6.12
N ASN A 633 22.33 21.85 -4.97
CA ASN A 633 21.56 22.43 -3.87
C ASN A 633 22.35 23.49 -3.07
N TRP A 634 23.66 23.62 -3.28
CA TRP A 634 24.47 24.69 -2.70
C TRP A 634 24.40 25.94 -3.58
N GLU A 635 24.19 27.09 -2.94
CA GLU A 635 24.00 28.37 -3.64
C GLU A 635 25.22 28.74 -4.51
N GLY A 636 26.43 28.54 -3.98
CA GLY A 636 27.69 28.81 -4.69
C GLY A 636 27.86 27.94 -5.94
N VAL A 637 27.63 26.63 -5.80
CA VAL A 637 27.70 25.65 -6.90
C VAL A 637 26.66 25.97 -7.96
N LYS A 638 25.39 26.13 -7.57
CA LYS A 638 24.29 26.44 -8.50
C LYS A 638 24.57 27.70 -9.31
N LYS A 639 24.99 28.77 -8.62
CA LYS A 639 25.32 30.04 -9.26
C LYS A 639 26.46 29.88 -10.28
N ALA A 640 27.51 29.15 -9.92
CA ALA A 640 28.64 28.88 -10.81
C ALA A 640 28.22 28.07 -12.06
N VAL A 641 27.44 27.00 -11.88
CA VAL A 641 26.95 26.16 -12.97
C VAL A 641 26.04 26.96 -13.89
N ASP A 642 25.08 27.72 -13.34
CA ASP A 642 24.18 28.57 -14.12
C ASP A 642 24.96 29.63 -14.92
N GLU A 643 25.93 30.30 -14.31
CA GLU A 643 26.75 31.33 -14.97
C GLU A 643 27.62 30.75 -16.10
N VAL A 644 28.40 29.70 -15.82
CA VAL A 644 29.33 29.12 -16.79
C VAL A 644 28.57 28.50 -17.97
N THR A 645 27.45 27.81 -17.71
CA THR A 645 26.65 27.24 -18.80
C THR A 645 26.03 28.32 -19.67
N THR A 646 25.51 29.40 -19.07
CA THR A 646 24.99 30.56 -19.80
C THR A 646 26.06 31.23 -20.66
N GLN A 647 27.23 31.54 -20.08
CA GLN A 647 28.34 32.19 -20.79
C GLN A 647 28.87 31.37 -21.98
N ARG A 648 28.84 30.04 -21.86
CA ARG A 648 29.32 29.11 -22.89
C ARG A 648 28.24 28.60 -23.84
N GLY A 649 26.98 29.06 -23.71
CA GLY A 649 25.87 28.61 -24.53
C GLY A 649 25.53 27.12 -24.36
N LEU A 650 25.76 26.59 -23.16
CA LEU A 650 25.47 25.21 -22.76
C LEU A 650 24.22 25.17 -21.89
N THR A 651 23.66 23.97 -21.72
CA THR A 651 22.62 23.71 -20.71
C THR A 651 23.06 22.57 -19.80
N TYR A 652 22.31 22.30 -18.74
CA TYR A 652 22.55 21.13 -17.89
C TYR A 652 21.23 20.49 -17.44
N GLU A 653 21.30 19.21 -17.10
CA GLU A 653 20.22 18.47 -16.45
C GLU A 653 20.52 18.32 -14.96
N ALA A 654 19.50 18.43 -14.12
CA ALA A 654 19.60 18.22 -12.68
C ALA A 654 18.97 16.87 -12.29
N TYR A 655 19.65 16.15 -11.39
CA TYR A 655 19.27 14.88 -10.80
C TYR A 655 19.38 15.04 -9.28
N GLY A 656 18.40 15.68 -8.64
CA GLY A 656 18.51 16.06 -7.23
C GLY A 656 19.67 17.06 -7.02
N ALA A 657 20.67 16.68 -6.22
CA ALA A 657 21.90 17.45 -6.03
C ALA A 657 22.92 17.26 -7.17
N GLY A 658 22.87 16.14 -7.89
CA GLY A 658 23.75 15.88 -9.04
C GLY A 658 23.32 16.66 -10.29
N TRP A 659 24.26 16.97 -11.17
CA TRP A 659 23.99 17.67 -12.43
C TRP A 659 24.92 17.22 -13.56
N ARG A 660 24.48 17.38 -14.80
CA ARG A 660 25.23 17.00 -16.00
C ARG A 660 25.12 18.03 -17.10
N ILE A 661 26.25 18.44 -17.67
CA ILE A 661 26.29 19.37 -18.81
C ILE A 661 25.75 18.70 -20.07
N LEU A 662 24.89 19.42 -20.79
CA LEU A 662 24.42 19.10 -22.12
C LEU A 662 25.05 20.04 -23.15
N ARG A 663 25.70 19.45 -24.15
CA ARG A 663 26.17 20.16 -25.34
C ARG A 663 25.09 20.03 -26.42
N GLY A 664 24.50 21.15 -26.85
CA GLY A 664 23.51 21.14 -27.93
C GLY A 664 24.09 20.56 -29.22
N LYS A 665 23.30 19.81 -30.00
CA LYS A 665 23.67 19.45 -31.38
C LYS A 665 23.89 20.75 -32.16
N GLN A 666 25.11 21.02 -32.63
CA GLN A 666 25.29 22.02 -33.68
C GLN A 666 24.43 21.60 -34.88
N THR A 667 23.34 22.33 -35.11
CA THR A 667 22.66 22.32 -36.40
C THR A 667 23.65 22.86 -37.43
N GLY A 668 24.13 21.97 -38.30
CA GLY A 668 25.04 22.33 -39.39
C GLY A 668 24.47 23.48 -40.23
N GLN A 669 25.32 24.47 -40.50
CA GLN A 669 25.14 25.35 -41.64
C GLN A 669 25.68 24.63 -42.89
N VAL A 670 24.76 24.45 -43.84
CA VAL A 670 24.87 24.19 -45.29
C VAL A 670 25.93 23.21 -45.78
#